data_AF-A0A369Z095-F1
#
_entry.id   AF-A0A369Z095-F1
#
_cell.length_a   1.000
_cell.length_b   1.000
_cell.length_c   1.000
_cell.angle_alpha   90.00
_cell.angle_beta   90.00
_cell.angle_gamma   90.00
#
_symmetry.space_group_name_H-M   'P 1'
#
loop_
_entity.id
_entity.type
_entity.pdbx_description
1 polymer ?
#
loop_
_entity_poly.entity_id
_entity_poly.type
_entity_poly.pdbx_seq_one_letter_code
_entity_poly.pdbx_strand_id
1 'polypeptide(L)'
;MLTRSSGVLMHITSLPNAFGIGSFGQSAYDFVDFLVETKQTYWQILPLTTTSYGDSPYQSFSAIAGNTHFIDFDLLTQMGLLKEADYASVNFGDDPTSVDYERIFSARRPILETAVKHFLANQSFQSDFKNFEKNNRLWLDDFAEFMAIKEHFGNQALQKWADKKAVARDPKTLEKYRTMLVDQIQYFKVTQYFFFKQWSELKDYANQRGIKIIGDMPIYVAADSVEVWTKPELFQLDKERNPLFVAGVPADQFSATGQLWGNPLYDWKEHKKQGYTWWIHRIEESFKIYDVLRIDHFKGFSDYWQVDGKADIAKYGTWQPGPGYDLFKVVKEQLGDLPIIAEDLGNIDEKARKLLTDCNYPGMKILQFGFEDVSGKSLDSPHYCIPHSIAYIGTHDNDVTNGWYNGLTAQQQQYINDYTHRHNDESICQAMIRQLFATVNNTAIATMQDILDSPASSRMNLPSTIGGNWQWRMQKSDLTQDKKDFLAKMTTLYQRANQEIPMIKFSTFVKNKTNKSLEQLSDKETYIQLLNYVKTLSADKPKNTGKRKVYYISAEFLIGKLLSNNLINLGVYQDIKTELESAGKSLSHIEDIEPEPSLGNGGLGRLASCFIDSMSTLGLNAEGVGLNYHYGLFKQVFKKNEQHAEPNDWIEDSSWLIPTDISYEVPFKKFTLTSKLDRIDILGYKKETKNYLNLFDIKSVNPKLIKKGIEFDKTAIEENLTLFLYPDDSDKNGELLRIYQQYFMVSNAAQLLIDEAIERGSNLHDLADYAYVQINDTHPSMVIPELIRLLTEKHQIKFAEAVEIVRNMVGYTNHTILAEALEKWPLAYLDEVVPHLVAIIKKLDKLVHAEYKDPAVQIIDKQKRVHMAHMDIHFSNSVNGVAALHTEILKNSELKAFYALYPEKFNNKTNGITFRRWLEFSNQPLAAYIKELIGDEYLHDATKLEKLLAFKDDKKVHQQLAKIKFENKLALKAYLKENKGIELDENSIIDTQIKRFHEYKRQQMNALYVIHKYLEIKAGKLPKRKITVIFGGKAAPAYVIAQDIIHLILCLSELINNDPKVNKYLNVHLVENYNVSVAEKLIPATDISEQISLASKEASGTGNMKFMLNGALTLGTMDGANVEIAELAGAENIYTFGKDSESIIKLYETAGYVSKEYYENDKEIKRAVDFILNPAVVKLGNKTRLERLYNELLNKDWFMTLIDFNAYVEAKEQILADYEDQDSWNEKVVHNIAKAGFFSSDRTIAQYNADIWHCED
;
A
#
# COMPACT_ATOMS: atom_id res chain seq x y z
N MET A 1 19.89 8.37 4.13
CA MET A 1 20.75 8.48 5.33
C MET A 1 20.35 7.35 6.26
N LEU A 2 21.30 6.57 6.80
CA LEU A 2 20.98 5.57 7.85
C LEU A 2 20.77 6.31 9.17
N THR A 3 19.63 6.07 9.84
CA THR A 3 19.25 6.74 11.08
C THR A 3 20.08 6.20 12.24
N ARG A 4 20.77 7.08 12.99
CA ARG A 4 21.46 6.71 14.23
C ARG A 4 20.43 6.33 15.29
N SER A 5 20.67 5.24 16.00
CA SER A 5 19.72 4.65 16.93
C SER A 5 20.41 4.17 18.21
N SER A 6 19.61 3.93 19.25
CA SER A 6 20.06 3.36 20.52
C SER A 6 19.07 2.34 21.06
N GLY A 7 19.52 1.49 21.97
CA GLY A 7 18.68 0.52 22.64
C GLY A 7 19.23 0.05 23.97
N VAL A 8 18.43 -0.78 24.64
CA VAL A 8 18.78 -1.35 25.95
C VAL A 8 18.72 -2.87 25.88
N LEU A 9 19.78 -3.52 26.36
CA LEU A 9 19.83 -4.96 26.58
C LEU A 9 19.27 -5.28 27.98
N MET A 10 18.14 -5.99 27.99
CA MET A 10 17.46 -6.43 29.20
C MET A 10 16.69 -7.72 28.92
N HIS A 11 17.07 -8.81 29.59
CA HIS A 11 16.39 -10.08 29.39
C HIS A 11 15.10 -10.18 30.20
N ILE A 12 14.11 -10.94 29.70
CA ILE A 12 12.80 -11.09 30.34
C ILE A 12 12.93 -11.67 31.76
N THR A 13 13.85 -12.62 31.98
CA THR A 13 14.09 -13.22 33.31
C THR A 13 14.35 -12.18 34.41
N SER A 14 14.99 -11.06 34.03
CA SER A 14 15.45 -10.03 34.94
C SER A 14 14.41 -8.95 35.23
N LEU A 15 13.26 -8.96 34.55
CA LEU A 15 12.19 -8.00 34.81
C LEU A 15 11.57 -8.23 36.20
N PRO A 16 11.14 -7.14 36.88
CA PRO A 16 10.47 -7.25 38.17
C PRO A 16 9.16 -8.02 38.03
N ASN A 17 8.89 -8.96 38.93
CA ASN A 17 7.68 -9.76 38.94
C ASN A 17 7.45 -10.40 40.33
N ALA A 18 6.19 -10.62 40.69
CA ALA A 18 5.78 -11.38 41.87
C ALA A 18 6.00 -12.90 41.72
N PHE A 19 6.13 -13.43 40.49
CA PHE A 19 6.19 -14.89 40.24
C PHE A 19 7.61 -15.50 40.22
N GLY A 20 8.55 -14.91 40.96
CA GLY A 20 9.94 -15.40 41.12
C GLY A 20 10.87 -15.18 39.91
N ILE A 21 10.33 -14.94 38.72
CA ILE A 21 11.06 -14.65 37.47
C ILE A 21 10.26 -13.65 36.65
N GLY A 22 10.94 -12.81 35.85
CA GLY A 22 10.23 -11.93 34.93
C GLY A 22 9.45 -12.71 33.86
N SER A 23 8.37 -12.09 33.38
CA SER A 23 7.37 -12.68 32.47
C SER A 23 6.97 -11.68 31.38
N PHE A 24 6.09 -12.10 30.48
CA PHE A 24 5.43 -11.22 29.52
C PHE A 24 4.29 -10.37 30.11
N GLY A 25 4.16 -10.32 31.44
CA GLY A 25 3.15 -9.55 32.15
C GLY A 25 3.44 -8.04 32.18
N GLN A 26 2.72 -7.32 33.05
CA GLN A 26 2.73 -5.85 33.08
C GLN A 26 4.13 -5.22 33.14
N SER A 27 5.10 -5.83 33.82
CA SER A 27 6.45 -5.28 33.91
C SER A 27 7.20 -5.26 32.57
N ALA A 28 6.88 -6.15 31.63
CA ALA A 28 7.43 -6.11 30.28
C ALA A 28 6.83 -4.94 29.47
N TYR A 29 5.53 -4.69 29.61
CA TYR A 29 4.87 -3.52 29.02
C TYR A 29 5.41 -2.20 29.61
N ASP A 30 5.57 -2.14 30.94
CA ASP A 30 6.19 -1.01 31.63
C ASP A 30 7.64 -0.77 31.13
N PHE A 31 8.37 -1.84 30.80
CA PHE A 31 9.72 -1.73 30.24
C PHE A 31 9.70 -1.16 28.81
N VAL A 32 8.76 -1.57 27.96
CA VAL A 32 8.55 -0.94 26.65
C VAL A 32 8.25 0.55 26.82
N ASP A 33 7.38 0.93 27.76
CA ASP A 33 7.05 2.33 28.01
C ASP A 33 8.26 3.12 28.51
N PHE A 34 9.14 2.51 29.32
CA PHE A 34 10.44 3.10 29.69
C PHE A 34 11.33 3.35 28.47
N LEU A 35 11.40 2.41 27.52
CA LEU A 35 12.19 2.59 26.29
C LEU A 35 11.64 3.75 25.45
N VAL A 36 10.31 3.89 25.37
CA VAL A 36 9.65 5.02 24.72
C VAL A 36 9.96 6.33 25.44
N GLU A 37 9.79 6.38 26.77
CA GLU A 37 10.07 7.54 27.61
C GLU A 37 11.52 8.03 27.43
N THR A 38 12.46 7.10 27.29
CA THR A 38 13.88 7.38 27.10
C THR A 38 14.31 7.44 25.63
N LYS A 39 13.36 7.42 24.69
CA LYS A 39 13.53 7.59 23.24
C LYS A 39 14.40 6.53 22.56
N GLN A 40 14.41 5.31 23.07
CA GLN A 40 15.15 4.19 22.49
C GLN A 40 14.44 3.65 21.24
N THR A 41 15.20 3.02 20.35
CA THR A 41 14.69 2.32 19.16
C THR A 41 14.60 0.82 19.38
N TYR A 42 15.55 0.25 20.14
CA TYR A 42 15.67 -1.19 20.29
C TYR A 42 15.53 -1.66 21.74
N TRP A 43 14.79 -2.75 21.91
CA TRP A 43 14.91 -3.64 23.06
C TRP A 43 15.71 -4.87 22.62
N GLN A 44 16.91 -5.04 23.15
CA GLN A 44 17.67 -6.27 22.93
C GLN A 44 17.38 -7.30 24.02
N ILE A 45 17.04 -8.51 23.59
CA ILE A 45 16.71 -9.65 24.44
C ILE A 45 17.58 -10.84 24.02
N LEU A 46 18.13 -11.52 25.03
CA LEU A 46 18.85 -12.78 24.90
C LEU A 46 17.86 -13.93 24.54
N PRO A 47 18.30 -15.17 24.26
CA PRO A 47 17.43 -16.15 23.63
C PRO A 47 16.19 -16.49 24.49
N LEU A 48 15.00 -16.46 23.87
CA LEU A 48 13.73 -16.72 24.55
C LEU A 48 13.35 -18.21 24.59
N THR A 49 14.23 -19.07 24.09
CA THR A 49 14.03 -20.51 24.00
C THR A 49 14.06 -21.18 25.38
N THR A 50 13.41 -22.33 25.50
CA THR A 50 13.39 -23.14 26.73
C THR A 50 14.80 -23.46 27.25
N THR A 51 15.05 -23.46 28.56
CA THR A 51 16.38 -23.75 29.12
C THR A 51 16.54 -25.22 29.49
N SER A 52 17.73 -25.80 29.27
CA SER A 52 18.08 -27.15 29.72
C SER A 52 18.92 -27.12 31.01
N TYR A 53 19.88 -28.03 31.16
CA TYR A 53 20.72 -28.16 32.34
C TYR A 53 21.58 -26.90 32.57
N GLY A 54 21.55 -26.37 33.79
CA GLY A 54 22.31 -25.18 34.19
C GLY A 54 21.64 -23.84 33.86
N ASP A 55 20.33 -23.86 33.53
CA ASP A 55 19.46 -22.68 33.37
C ASP A 55 19.91 -21.65 32.31
N SER A 56 20.79 -22.06 31.40
CA SER A 56 21.31 -21.20 30.33
C SER A 56 20.43 -21.27 29.07
N PRO A 57 20.01 -20.12 28.50
CA PRO A 57 19.25 -20.06 27.25
C PRO A 57 20.07 -20.50 26.03
N TYR A 58 21.39 -20.61 26.16
CA TYR A 58 22.29 -21.15 25.13
C TYR A 58 22.39 -22.68 25.13
N GLN A 59 21.80 -23.33 26.14
CA GLN A 59 21.64 -24.78 26.21
C GLN A 59 20.14 -25.09 26.20
N SER A 60 19.49 -24.99 25.05
CA SER A 60 18.05 -25.19 24.94
C SER A 60 17.63 -26.61 24.54
N PHE A 61 16.50 -27.09 25.06
CA PHE A 61 15.83 -28.30 24.56
C PHE A 61 15.30 -28.15 23.13
N SER A 62 15.17 -26.91 22.61
CA SER A 62 14.82 -26.65 21.21
C SER A 62 15.39 -25.32 20.72
N ALA A 63 15.80 -25.28 19.46
CA ALA A 63 16.20 -24.03 18.81
C ALA A 63 15.04 -23.05 18.54
N ILE A 64 13.78 -23.47 18.74
CA ILE A 64 12.58 -22.70 18.38
C ILE A 64 11.60 -22.56 19.56
N ALA A 65 11.40 -23.62 20.35
CA ALA A 65 10.35 -23.62 21.38
C ALA A 65 10.63 -22.62 22.52
N GLY A 66 9.62 -21.83 22.87
CA GLY A 66 9.69 -20.77 23.86
C GLY A 66 9.76 -21.27 25.31
N ASN A 67 10.38 -20.46 26.18
CA ASN A 67 10.49 -20.75 27.60
C ASN A 67 9.18 -20.50 28.37
N THR A 68 8.55 -21.58 28.85
CA THR A 68 7.28 -21.50 29.58
C THR A 68 7.36 -20.77 30.93
N HIS A 69 8.57 -20.50 31.43
CA HIS A 69 8.77 -19.66 32.61
C HIS A 69 8.37 -18.19 32.37
N PHE A 70 8.31 -17.72 31.12
CA PHE A 70 7.91 -16.34 30.80
C PHE A 70 6.40 -16.14 30.69
N ILE A 71 5.62 -17.23 30.72
CA ILE A 71 4.16 -17.16 30.71
C ILE A 71 3.68 -16.45 31.98
N ASP A 72 2.92 -15.39 31.81
CA ASP A 72 2.39 -14.60 32.92
C ASP A 72 1.04 -15.14 33.40
N PHE A 73 0.89 -15.27 34.73
CA PHE A 73 -0.31 -15.82 35.34
C PHE A 73 -1.45 -14.82 35.43
N ASP A 74 -1.17 -13.52 35.54
CA ASP A 74 -2.22 -12.50 35.54
C ASP A 74 -2.88 -12.42 34.17
N LEU A 75 -2.10 -12.57 33.09
CA LEU A 75 -2.65 -12.67 31.73
C LEU A 75 -3.51 -13.94 31.55
N LEU A 76 -3.10 -15.08 32.10
CA LEU A 76 -3.94 -16.29 32.08
C LEU A 76 -5.23 -16.13 32.90
N THR A 77 -5.18 -15.37 34.00
CA THR A 77 -6.38 -14.98 34.77
C THR A 77 -7.31 -14.08 33.96
N GLN A 78 -6.76 -13.10 33.24
CA GLN A 78 -7.52 -12.24 32.33
C GLN A 78 -8.18 -13.02 31.19
N MET A 79 -7.53 -14.08 30.70
CA MET A 79 -8.10 -15.03 29.73
C MET A 79 -9.16 -15.97 30.33
N GLY A 80 -9.42 -15.90 31.64
CA GLY A 80 -10.36 -16.77 32.34
C GLY A 80 -9.87 -18.22 32.51
N LEU A 81 -8.56 -18.47 32.36
CA LEU A 81 -7.95 -19.80 32.47
C LEU A 81 -7.44 -20.10 33.88
N LEU A 82 -7.14 -19.07 34.67
CA LEU A 82 -6.78 -19.14 36.08
C LEU A 82 -7.64 -18.18 36.91
N LYS A 83 -7.59 -18.36 38.22
CA LYS A 83 -8.03 -17.39 39.23
C LYS A 83 -6.83 -17.02 40.09
N GLU A 84 -6.83 -15.81 40.64
CA GLU A 84 -5.76 -15.36 41.54
C GLU A 84 -5.50 -16.34 42.70
N ALA A 85 -6.56 -16.95 43.25
CA ALA A 85 -6.46 -17.96 44.31
C ALA A 85 -5.65 -19.22 43.91
N ASP A 86 -5.50 -19.51 42.61
CA ASP A 86 -4.78 -20.67 42.10
C ASP A 86 -3.25 -20.52 42.26
N TYR A 87 -2.74 -19.28 42.39
CA TYR A 87 -1.29 -19.01 42.49
C TYR A 87 -0.89 -18.03 43.60
N ALA A 88 -1.79 -17.22 44.16
CA ALA A 88 -1.45 -16.19 45.16
C ALA A 88 -0.82 -16.75 46.45
N SER A 89 -1.11 -17.99 46.84
CA SER A 89 -0.53 -18.63 48.03
C SER A 89 0.77 -19.41 47.76
N VAL A 90 1.21 -19.47 46.51
CA VAL A 90 2.41 -20.21 46.10
C VAL A 90 3.64 -19.35 46.32
N ASN A 91 4.61 -19.86 47.08
CA ASN A 91 5.90 -19.19 47.25
C ASN A 91 6.80 -19.52 46.03
N PHE A 92 7.13 -18.50 45.23
CA PHE A 92 7.99 -18.57 44.04
C PHE A 92 9.46 -18.21 44.28
N GLY A 93 9.86 -17.95 45.53
CA GLY A 93 11.18 -17.48 45.93
C GLY A 93 11.07 -16.32 46.92
N ASP A 94 12.03 -16.24 47.85
CA ASP A 94 12.03 -15.22 48.91
C ASP A 94 12.89 -13.99 48.57
N ASP A 95 13.76 -14.08 47.55
CA ASP A 95 14.63 -12.99 47.09
C ASP A 95 14.09 -12.35 45.79
N PRO A 96 13.65 -11.08 45.80
CA PRO A 96 13.14 -10.42 44.60
C PRO A 96 14.24 -10.03 43.60
N THR A 97 15.51 -10.09 43.99
CA THR A 97 16.67 -9.69 43.18
C THR A 97 17.35 -10.85 42.46
N SER A 98 16.93 -12.08 42.74
CA SER A 98 17.50 -13.31 42.20
C SER A 98 16.42 -14.30 41.74
N VAL A 99 16.70 -15.10 40.71
CA VAL A 99 15.83 -16.18 40.24
C VAL A 99 16.22 -17.49 40.93
N ASP A 100 15.28 -18.11 41.64
CA ASP A 100 15.42 -19.48 42.16
C ASP A 100 14.83 -20.48 41.15
N TYR A 101 15.66 -20.93 40.19
CA TYR A 101 15.22 -21.80 39.11
C TYR A 101 14.68 -23.16 39.58
N GLU A 102 15.26 -23.76 40.62
CA GLU A 102 14.79 -25.03 41.18
C GLU A 102 13.37 -24.88 41.74
N ARG A 103 13.14 -23.81 42.50
CA ARG A 103 11.83 -23.49 43.07
C ARG A 103 10.80 -23.23 41.97
N ILE A 104 11.17 -22.43 40.98
CA ILE A 104 10.30 -22.01 39.88
C ILE A 104 9.90 -23.18 38.99
N PHE A 105 10.83 -24.08 38.69
CA PHE A 105 10.56 -25.29 37.92
C PHE A 105 9.45 -26.13 38.56
N SER A 106 9.53 -26.32 39.88
CA SER A 106 8.56 -27.14 40.63
C SER A 106 7.24 -26.41 40.91
N ALA A 107 7.30 -25.12 41.28
CA ALA A 107 6.13 -24.35 41.72
C ALA A 107 5.18 -23.99 40.56
N ARG A 108 5.69 -23.78 39.35
CA ARG A 108 4.88 -23.30 38.22
C ARG A 108 4.10 -24.40 37.50
N ARG A 109 4.60 -25.64 37.53
CA ARG A 109 4.01 -26.77 36.78
C ARG A 109 2.53 -27.01 37.16
N PRO A 110 2.13 -27.13 38.44
CA PRO A 110 0.74 -27.40 38.81
C PRO A 110 -0.23 -26.27 38.41
N ILE A 111 0.24 -25.03 38.40
CA ILE A 111 -0.54 -23.85 38.00
C ILE A 111 -0.82 -23.90 36.50
N LEU A 112 0.20 -24.14 35.69
CA LEU A 112 0.05 -24.27 34.24
C LEU A 112 -0.82 -25.48 33.85
N GLU A 113 -0.74 -26.60 34.58
CA GLU A 113 -1.64 -27.75 34.36
C GLU A 113 -3.11 -27.38 34.58
N THR A 114 -3.39 -26.55 35.59
CA THR A 114 -4.74 -26.01 35.83
C THR A 114 -5.21 -25.15 34.65
N ALA A 115 -4.36 -24.24 34.16
CA ALA A 115 -4.66 -23.41 33.00
C ALA A 115 -4.90 -24.23 31.73
N VAL A 116 -4.05 -25.23 31.45
CA VAL A 116 -4.18 -26.14 30.30
C VAL A 116 -5.50 -26.92 30.38
N LYS A 117 -5.86 -27.43 31.55
CA LYS A 117 -7.13 -28.15 31.74
C LYS A 117 -8.33 -27.26 31.43
N HIS A 118 -8.35 -26.03 31.92
CA HIS A 118 -9.42 -25.08 31.63
C HIS A 118 -9.45 -24.67 30.15
N PHE A 119 -8.27 -24.51 29.53
CA PHE A 119 -8.14 -24.20 28.11
C PHE A 119 -8.72 -25.29 27.21
N LEU A 120 -8.35 -26.55 27.46
CA LEU A 120 -8.85 -27.70 26.70
C LEU A 120 -10.36 -27.90 26.88
N ALA A 121 -10.91 -27.53 28.04
CA ALA A 121 -12.35 -27.57 28.29
C ALA A 121 -13.13 -26.42 27.63
N ASN A 122 -12.46 -25.33 27.25
CA ASN A 122 -13.10 -24.16 26.68
C ASN A 122 -13.07 -24.18 25.14
N GLN A 123 -14.25 -24.21 24.52
CA GLN A 123 -14.38 -24.26 23.07
C GLN A 123 -13.96 -22.97 22.36
N SER A 124 -13.97 -21.82 23.04
CA SER A 124 -13.67 -20.53 22.42
C SER A 124 -12.24 -20.43 21.88
N PHE A 125 -11.29 -21.17 22.47
CA PHE A 125 -9.89 -21.14 22.06
C PHE A 125 -9.51 -22.20 21.01
N GLN A 126 -10.42 -23.12 20.69
CA GLN A 126 -10.08 -24.31 19.88
C GLN A 126 -9.75 -23.97 18.43
N SER A 127 -10.41 -22.96 17.85
CA SER A 127 -10.10 -22.53 16.48
C SER A 127 -8.71 -21.90 16.39
N ASP A 128 -8.39 -21.03 17.34
CA ASP A 128 -7.11 -20.31 17.35
C ASP A 128 -5.95 -21.28 17.64
N PHE A 129 -6.15 -22.20 18.58
CA PHE A 129 -5.18 -23.26 18.89
C PHE A 129 -4.90 -24.17 17.69
N LYS A 130 -5.93 -24.61 16.96
CA LYS A 130 -5.75 -25.42 15.74
C LYS A 130 -4.96 -24.69 14.66
N ASN A 131 -5.16 -23.37 14.53
CA ASN A 131 -4.38 -22.55 13.63
C ASN A 131 -2.92 -22.47 14.07
N PHE A 132 -2.67 -22.28 15.38
CA PHE A 132 -1.33 -22.32 15.96
C PHE A 132 -0.64 -23.67 15.69
N GLU A 133 -1.32 -24.80 15.91
CA GLU A 133 -0.78 -26.12 15.60
C GLU A 133 -0.45 -26.28 14.12
N LYS A 134 -1.37 -25.87 13.23
CA LYS A 134 -1.17 -25.92 11.77
C LYS A 134 0.05 -25.11 11.34
N ASN A 135 0.21 -23.91 11.87
CA ASN A 135 1.27 -22.98 11.48
C ASN A 135 2.65 -23.38 12.04
N ASN A 136 2.69 -24.16 13.13
CA ASN A 136 3.91 -24.58 13.82
C ASN A 136 4.20 -26.08 13.73
N ARG A 137 3.48 -26.80 12.86
CA ARG A 137 3.55 -28.27 12.72
C ARG A 137 4.95 -28.84 12.45
N LEU A 138 5.88 -28.02 11.92
CA LEU A 138 7.22 -28.46 11.56
C LEU A 138 8.13 -28.69 12.78
N TRP A 139 7.79 -28.14 13.95
CA TRP A 139 8.58 -28.28 15.17
C TRP A 139 7.73 -28.60 16.40
N LEU A 140 6.48 -28.12 16.48
CA LEU A 140 5.65 -28.19 17.69
C LEU A 140 5.36 -29.63 18.13
N ASP A 141 4.97 -30.49 17.19
CA ASP A 141 4.62 -31.88 17.47
C ASP A 141 5.84 -32.66 17.98
N ASP A 142 6.98 -32.51 17.30
CA ASP A 142 8.24 -33.16 17.68
C ASP A 142 8.74 -32.66 19.03
N PHE A 143 8.63 -31.35 19.31
CA PHE A 143 9.02 -30.77 20.60
C PHE A 143 8.13 -31.28 21.73
N ALA A 144 6.81 -31.26 21.55
CA ALA A 144 5.87 -31.73 22.57
C ALA A 144 6.03 -33.23 22.85
N GLU A 145 6.26 -34.04 21.82
CA GLU A 145 6.58 -35.46 21.96
C GLU A 145 7.90 -35.68 22.70
N PHE A 146 8.96 -34.96 22.31
CA PHE A 146 10.28 -35.04 22.94
C PHE A 146 10.20 -34.75 24.43
N MET A 147 9.57 -33.63 24.81
CA MET A 147 9.46 -33.20 26.20
C MET A 147 8.58 -34.14 27.03
N ALA A 148 7.47 -34.66 26.48
CA ALA A 148 6.63 -35.64 27.17
C ALA A 148 7.39 -36.94 27.47
N ILE A 149 8.16 -37.46 26.51
CA ILE A 149 8.97 -38.66 26.71
C ILE A 149 10.13 -38.38 27.69
N LYS A 150 10.73 -37.20 27.61
CA LYS A 150 11.76 -36.76 28.55
C LYS A 150 11.24 -36.73 29.99
N GLU A 151 10.05 -36.18 30.20
CA GLU A 151 9.37 -36.14 31.50
C GLU A 151 9.09 -37.57 32.01
N HIS A 152 8.67 -38.48 31.13
CA HIS A 152 8.48 -39.89 31.46
C HIS A 152 9.75 -40.59 31.95
N PHE A 153 10.92 -40.21 31.43
CA PHE A 153 12.24 -40.69 31.91
C PHE A 153 12.82 -39.85 33.04
N GLY A 154 11.99 -39.09 33.78
CA GLY A 154 12.42 -38.32 34.95
C GLY A 154 13.31 -37.12 34.59
N ASN A 155 13.05 -36.48 33.45
CA ASN A 155 13.80 -35.35 32.92
C ASN A 155 15.29 -35.62 32.61
N GLN A 156 15.69 -36.89 32.55
CA GLN A 156 17.05 -37.28 32.17
C GLN A 156 17.39 -36.86 30.74
N ALA A 157 18.67 -36.57 30.50
CA ALA A 157 19.17 -36.25 29.17
C ALA A 157 18.87 -37.37 28.15
N LEU A 158 18.64 -37.01 26.90
CA LEU A 158 18.33 -37.93 25.79
C LEU A 158 19.20 -39.20 25.78
N GLN A 159 20.51 -39.04 25.98
CA GLN A 159 21.49 -40.14 25.97
C GLN A 159 21.29 -41.14 27.11
N LYS A 160 20.67 -40.71 28.22
CA LYS A 160 20.42 -41.51 29.43
C LYS A 160 19.09 -42.25 29.43
N TRP A 161 18.22 -42.04 28.42
CA TRP A 161 16.94 -42.76 28.36
C TRP A 161 17.16 -44.27 28.28
N ALA A 162 16.38 -45.01 29.08
CA ALA A 162 16.50 -46.46 29.21
C ALA A 162 15.98 -47.20 27.96
N ASP A 163 14.97 -46.67 27.26
CA ASP A 163 14.46 -47.23 26.01
C ASP A 163 15.25 -46.70 24.80
N LYS A 164 16.25 -47.49 24.36
CA LYS A 164 17.08 -47.13 23.21
C LYS A 164 16.31 -47.12 21.88
N LYS A 165 15.14 -47.77 21.79
CA LYS A 165 14.28 -47.66 20.59
C LYS A 165 13.55 -46.32 20.55
N ALA A 166 13.19 -45.76 21.71
CA ALA A 166 12.66 -44.39 21.79
C ALA A 166 13.74 -43.36 21.43
N VAL A 167 14.97 -43.55 21.91
CA VAL A 167 16.12 -42.76 21.48
C VAL A 167 16.27 -42.84 19.96
N ALA A 168 16.24 -44.04 19.37
CA ALA A 168 16.36 -44.25 17.93
C ALA A 168 15.12 -43.83 17.09
N ARG A 169 14.05 -43.30 17.71
CA ARG A 169 12.77 -42.95 17.07
C ARG A 169 12.12 -44.11 16.29
N ASP A 170 12.16 -45.33 16.84
CA ASP A 170 11.43 -46.46 16.26
C ASP A 170 9.92 -46.15 16.17
N PRO A 171 9.28 -46.22 14.99
CA PRO A 171 7.90 -45.76 14.82
C PRO A 171 6.88 -46.46 15.73
N LYS A 172 7.05 -47.76 16.02
CA LYS A 172 6.13 -48.50 16.90
C LYS A 172 6.31 -48.10 18.35
N THR A 173 7.55 -47.90 18.78
CA THR A 173 7.84 -47.38 20.12
C THR A 173 7.31 -45.96 20.29
N LEU A 174 7.47 -45.07 19.31
CA LEU A 174 6.91 -43.71 19.39
C LEU A 174 5.39 -43.70 19.47
N GLU A 175 4.70 -44.52 18.67
CA GLU A 175 3.23 -44.61 18.72
C GLU A 175 2.72 -45.08 20.10
N LYS A 176 3.44 -46.01 20.74
CA LYS A 176 3.18 -46.41 22.13
C LYS A 176 3.29 -45.21 23.07
N TYR A 177 4.35 -44.41 22.94
CA TYR A 177 4.54 -43.23 23.78
C TYR A 177 3.51 -42.13 23.51
N ARG A 178 3.13 -41.87 22.24
CA ARG A 178 2.06 -40.93 21.87
C ARG A 178 0.73 -41.27 22.53
N THR A 179 0.39 -42.55 22.52
CA THR A 179 -0.85 -43.03 23.17
C THR A 179 -0.76 -42.93 24.69
N MET A 180 0.39 -43.30 25.26
CA MET A 180 0.59 -43.32 26.71
C MET A 180 0.70 -41.93 27.34
N LEU A 181 1.22 -40.94 26.59
CA LEU A 181 1.59 -39.61 27.09
C LEU A 181 0.75 -38.49 26.46
N VAL A 182 -0.47 -38.80 26.00
CA VAL A 182 -1.33 -37.86 25.26
C VAL A 182 -1.58 -36.56 26.02
N ASP A 183 -1.82 -36.64 27.34
CA ASP A 183 -2.08 -35.47 28.17
C ASP A 183 -0.83 -34.60 28.34
N GLN A 184 0.35 -35.21 28.49
CA GLN A 184 1.63 -34.51 28.59
C GLN A 184 1.99 -33.82 27.25
N ILE A 185 1.75 -34.50 26.12
CA ILE A 185 1.95 -33.91 24.79
C ILE A 185 1.05 -32.69 24.63
N GLN A 186 -0.23 -32.80 25.01
CA GLN A 186 -1.16 -31.67 24.96
C GLN A 186 -0.72 -30.52 25.88
N TYR A 187 -0.22 -30.81 27.08
CA TYR A 187 0.34 -29.80 27.97
C TYR A 187 1.46 -28.98 27.29
N PHE A 188 2.43 -29.64 26.67
CA PHE A 188 3.53 -28.94 26.00
C PHE A 188 3.05 -28.12 24.80
N LYS A 189 2.08 -28.63 24.02
CA LYS A 189 1.50 -27.86 22.92
C LYS A 189 0.77 -26.60 23.38
N VAL A 190 -0.09 -26.73 24.39
CA VAL A 190 -0.90 -25.62 24.90
C VAL A 190 -0.04 -24.57 25.59
N THR A 191 1.00 -24.99 26.33
CA THR A 191 1.92 -24.02 26.97
C THR A 191 2.78 -23.27 25.95
N GLN A 192 3.17 -23.89 24.84
CA GLN A 192 3.77 -23.15 23.72
C GLN A 192 2.77 -22.16 23.11
N TYR A 193 1.50 -22.54 22.94
CA TYR A 193 0.47 -21.59 22.52
C TYR A 193 0.37 -20.38 23.47
N PHE A 194 0.34 -20.60 24.79
CA PHE A 194 0.32 -19.50 25.77
C PHE A 194 1.56 -18.60 25.63
N PHE A 195 2.74 -19.19 25.49
CA PHE A 195 3.98 -18.46 25.30
C PHE A 195 3.91 -17.55 24.07
N PHE A 196 3.61 -18.12 22.90
CA PHE A 196 3.59 -17.36 21.65
C PHE A 196 2.46 -16.34 21.61
N LYS A 197 1.31 -16.66 22.20
CA LYS A 197 0.19 -15.71 22.32
C LYS A 197 0.61 -14.48 23.12
N GLN A 198 1.12 -14.66 24.34
CA GLN A 198 1.55 -13.54 25.18
C GLN A 198 2.75 -12.79 24.60
N TRP A 199 3.72 -13.50 24.02
CA TRP A 199 4.87 -12.87 23.37
C TRP A 199 4.46 -12.02 22.16
N SER A 200 3.60 -12.55 21.29
CA SER A 200 3.15 -11.82 20.10
C SER A 200 2.43 -10.51 20.49
N GLU A 201 1.60 -10.54 21.53
CA GLU A 201 0.90 -9.34 22.01
C GLU A 201 1.86 -8.29 22.59
N LEU A 202 2.89 -8.72 23.33
CA LEU A 202 3.93 -7.82 23.85
C LEU A 202 4.81 -7.25 22.73
N LYS A 203 5.24 -8.09 21.78
CA LYS A 203 6.02 -7.67 20.62
C LYS A 203 5.25 -6.67 19.77
N ASP A 204 3.97 -6.94 19.51
CA ASP A 204 3.09 -6.03 18.78
C ASP A 204 2.92 -4.70 19.52
N TYR A 205 2.79 -4.73 20.85
CA TYR A 205 2.74 -3.53 21.67
C TYR A 205 4.02 -2.68 21.56
N ALA A 206 5.19 -3.32 21.56
CA ALA A 206 6.49 -2.67 21.38
C ALA A 206 6.62 -2.07 19.98
N ASN A 207 6.34 -2.85 18.94
CA ASN A 207 6.42 -2.43 17.55
C ASN A 207 5.45 -1.27 17.23
N GLN A 208 4.23 -1.31 17.77
CA GLN A 208 3.26 -0.21 17.65
C GLN A 208 3.77 1.10 18.27
N ARG A 209 4.74 1.02 19.19
CA ARG A 209 5.41 2.14 19.84
C ARG A 209 6.77 2.49 19.25
N GLY A 210 7.10 1.94 18.09
CA GLY A 210 8.38 2.16 17.41
C GLY A 210 9.55 1.45 18.09
N ILE A 211 9.32 0.54 19.04
CA ILE A 211 10.37 -0.24 19.70
C ILE A 211 10.50 -1.58 18.99
N LYS A 212 11.66 -1.81 18.35
CA LYS A 212 11.98 -3.07 17.66
C LYS A 212 12.73 -4.03 18.57
N ILE A 213 12.46 -5.33 18.46
CA ILE A 213 13.12 -6.36 19.26
C ILE A 213 14.34 -6.91 18.53
N ILE A 214 15.52 -6.74 19.12
CA ILE A 214 16.73 -7.48 18.73
C ILE A 214 16.76 -8.78 19.54
N GLY A 215 16.63 -9.91 18.86
CA GLY A 215 16.75 -11.22 19.49
C GLY A 215 18.11 -11.87 19.25
N ASP A 216 18.53 -12.68 20.21
CA ASP A 216 19.79 -13.41 20.13
C ASP A 216 19.56 -14.88 19.74
N MET A 217 20.33 -15.38 18.78
CA MET A 217 20.29 -16.76 18.31
C MET A 217 21.64 -17.45 18.56
N PRO A 218 21.69 -18.42 19.50
CA PRO A 218 22.88 -19.24 19.73
C PRO A 218 23.30 -19.96 18.46
N ILE A 219 24.59 -20.03 18.12
CA ILE A 219 25.01 -20.79 16.92
C ILE A 219 24.70 -22.28 17.09
N TYR A 220 25.03 -22.89 18.23
CA TYR A 220 24.88 -24.33 18.47
C TYR A 220 23.57 -24.66 19.19
N VAL A 221 23.17 -25.94 19.13
CA VAL A 221 22.05 -26.51 19.90
C VAL A 221 22.58 -27.41 21.02
N ALA A 222 21.78 -27.73 22.04
CA ALA A 222 22.20 -28.63 23.11
C ALA A 222 22.28 -30.09 22.62
N ALA A 223 23.14 -30.91 23.23
CA ALA A 223 23.17 -32.36 22.98
C ALA A 223 21.86 -33.06 23.42
N ASP A 224 21.19 -32.47 24.40
CA ASP A 224 19.89 -32.88 24.93
C ASP A 224 18.80 -32.00 24.33
N SER A 225 18.54 -32.12 23.02
CA SER A 225 17.54 -31.30 22.33
C SER A 225 16.68 -32.12 21.36
N VAL A 226 15.51 -31.58 21.01
CA VAL A 226 14.61 -32.17 20.02
C VAL A 226 15.27 -32.25 18.63
N GLU A 227 16.16 -31.31 18.29
CA GLU A 227 16.84 -31.32 17.00
C GLU A 227 17.82 -32.49 16.90
N VAL A 228 18.61 -32.74 17.94
CA VAL A 228 19.49 -33.93 18.02
C VAL A 228 18.67 -35.22 18.02
N TRP A 229 17.47 -35.20 18.61
CA TRP A 229 16.60 -36.36 18.62
C TRP A 229 15.95 -36.64 17.26
N THR A 230 15.48 -35.61 16.55
CA THR A 230 14.71 -35.75 15.30
C THR A 230 15.60 -35.83 14.06
N LYS A 231 16.73 -35.13 14.06
CA LYS A 231 17.66 -34.99 12.92
C LYS A 231 19.11 -35.26 13.33
N PRO A 232 19.42 -36.44 13.91
CA PRO A 232 20.77 -36.75 14.39
C PRO A 232 21.83 -36.69 13.29
N GLU A 233 21.46 -36.91 12.03
CA GLU A 233 22.35 -36.85 10.86
C GLU A 233 22.95 -35.47 10.57
N LEU A 234 22.35 -34.40 11.12
CA LEU A 234 22.86 -33.04 10.99
C LEU A 234 24.00 -32.73 11.98
N PHE A 235 24.34 -33.69 12.85
CA PHE A 235 25.31 -33.53 13.94
C PHE A 235 26.37 -34.63 13.93
N GLN A 236 27.55 -34.33 14.46
CA GLN A 236 28.65 -35.28 14.58
C GLN A 236 28.49 -36.18 15.81
N LEU A 237 27.73 -37.26 15.67
CA LEU A 237 27.34 -38.16 16.76
C LEU A 237 27.82 -39.60 16.53
N ASP A 238 27.98 -40.36 17.63
CA ASP A 238 28.13 -41.82 17.58
C ASP A 238 26.78 -42.53 17.39
N LYS A 239 26.80 -43.87 17.31
CA LYS A 239 25.57 -44.68 17.09
C LYS A 239 24.58 -44.58 18.25
N GLU A 240 25.07 -44.26 19.44
CA GLU A 240 24.32 -44.08 20.68
C GLU A 240 23.86 -42.62 20.87
N ARG A 241 24.12 -41.74 19.89
CA ARG A 241 23.80 -40.30 19.88
C ARG A 241 24.57 -39.47 20.91
N ASN A 242 25.75 -39.92 21.31
CA ASN A 242 26.69 -39.08 22.04
C ASN A 242 27.50 -38.23 21.04
N PRO A 243 27.81 -36.97 21.37
CA PRO A 243 28.69 -36.14 20.55
C PRO A 243 30.07 -36.79 20.39
N LEU A 244 30.52 -36.99 19.15
CA LEU A 244 31.92 -37.36 18.86
C LEU A 244 32.85 -36.19 19.18
N PHE A 245 32.37 -34.99 18.86
CA PHE A 245 33.05 -33.75 19.11
C PHE A 245 32.08 -32.69 19.61
N VAL A 246 32.59 -31.76 20.41
CA VAL A 246 31.82 -30.67 21.00
C VAL A 246 32.46 -29.32 20.71
N ALA A 247 31.61 -28.29 20.71
CA ALA A 247 32.02 -26.91 20.55
C ALA A 247 32.74 -26.37 21.79
N GLY A 248 33.68 -25.47 21.54
CA GLY A 248 34.34 -24.67 22.57
C GLY A 248 35.16 -23.56 21.94
N VAL A 249 36.04 -22.96 22.74
CA VAL A 249 37.09 -22.04 22.27
C VAL A 249 38.44 -22.43 22.86
N PRO A 250 39.55 -22.15 22.15
CA PRO A 250 40.90 -22.45 22.63
C PRO A 250 41.20 -21.68 23.93
N ALA A 251 42.26 -22.09 24.62
CA ALA A 251 42.76 -21.34 25.77
C ALA A 251 43.20 -19.94 25.35
N ASP A 252 42.74 -18.93 26.10
CA ASP A 252 43.01 -17.52 25.87
C ASP A 252 43.31 -16.81 27.20
N GLN A 253 43.31 -15.48 27.21
CA GLN A 253 43.57 -14.68 28.41
C GLN A 253 42.45 -14.78 29.46
N PHE A 254 41.25 -15.21 29.05
CA PHE A 254 40.08 -15.36 29.93
C PHE A 254 39.97 -16.78 30.51
N SER A 255 40.46 -17.81 29.79
CA SER A 255 40.49 -19.19 30.29
C SER A 255 41.78 -19.93 29.91
N ALA A 256 42.58 -20.27 30.92
CA ALA A 256 43.82 -21.05 30.76
C ALA A 256 43.58 -22.49 30.24
N THR A 257 42.35 -22.99 30.35
CA THR A 257 41.92 -24.31 29.89
C THR A 257 41.05 -24.26 28.63
N GLY A 258 40.78 -23.06 28.09
CA GLY A 258 39.75 -22.81 27.08
C GLY A 258 38.34 -22.92 27.65
N GLN A 259 37.33 -22.59 26.85
CA GLN A 259 35.92 -22.73 27.26
C GLN A 259 35.32 -23.95 26.58
N LEU A 260 34.81 -24.88 27.38
CA LEU A 260 34.15 -26.08 26.90
C LEU A 260 32.64 -25.88 27.02
N TRP A 261 31.95 -25.75 25.88
CA TRP A 261 30.50 -25.48 25.88
C TRP A 261 29.67 -26.77 25.82
N GLY A 262 30.23 -27.86 25.28
CA GLY A 262 29.61 -29.18 25.30
C GLY A 262 28.52 -29.41 24.24
N ASN A 263 28.21 -28.42 23.41
CA ASN A 263 27.26 -28.56 22.30
C ASN A 263 27.82 -29.48 21.19
N PRO A 264 27.02 -30.36 20.58
CA PRO A 264 27.45 -31.15 19.42
C PRO A 264 27.78 -30.23 18.23
N LEU A 265 28.83 -30.59 17.49
CA LEU A 265 29.19 -29.90 16.26
C LEU A 265 28.31 -30.36 15.09
N TYR A 266 28.04 -29.45 14.16
CA TYR A 266 27.28 -29.72 12.95
C TYR A 266 28.05 -30.60 11.97
N ASP A 267 27.33 -31.48 11.26
CA ASP A 267 27.82 -32.08 10.02
C ASP A 267 27.49 -31.14 8.85
N TRP A 268 28.38 -30.18 8.59
CA TRP A 268 28.20 -29.19 7.53
C TRP A 268 28.10 -29.80 6.13
N LYS A 269 28.62 -31.02 5.91
CA LYS A 269 28.49 -31.72 4.63
C LYS A 269 27.05 -32.20 4.43
N GLU A 270 26.43 -32.75 5.46
CA GLU A 270 25.03 -33.17 5.40
C GLU A 270 24.09 -31.96 5.29
N HIS A 271 24.35 -30.88 6.05
CA HIS A 271 23.62 -29.63 5.88
C HIS A 271 23.69 -29.10 4.44
N LYS A 272 24.88 -29.07 3.83
CA LYS A 272 25.06 -28.63 2.44
C LYS A 272 24.33 -29.55 1.45
N LYS A 273 24.38 -30.87 1.67
CA LYS A 273 23.67 -31.87 0.85
C LYS A 273 22.15 -31.68 0.89
N GLN A 274 21.61 -31.22 2.03
CA GLN A 274 20.19 -30.90 2.20
C GLN A 274 19.86 -29.42 1.85
N GLY A 275 20.78 -28.69 1.21
CA GLY A 275 20.56 -27.30 0.80
C GLY A 275 20.37 -26.33 1.97
N TYR A 276 20.93 -26.63 3.15
CA TYR A 276 20.82 -25.83 4.37
C TYR A 276 19.39 -25.60 4.89
N THR A 277 18.42 -26.40 4.46
CA THR A 277 16.99 -26.25 4.77
C THR A 277 16.66 -26.08 6.26
N TRP A 278 17.35 -26.80 7.16
CA TRP A 278 17.17 -26.62 8.61
C TRP A 278 17.58 -25.23 9.10
N TRP A 279 18.70 -24.68 8.61
CA TRP A 279 19.16 -23.35 8.99
C TRP A 279 18.26 -22.24 8.44
N ILE A 280 17.77 -22.41 7.22
CA ILE A 280 16.80 -21.49 6.61
C ILE A 280 15.52 -21.45 7.46
N HIS A 281 14.98 -22.62 7.79
CA HIS A 281 13.80 -22.72 8.66
C HIS A 281 14.05 -22.12 10.05
N ARG A 282 15.20 -22.39 10.67
CA ARG A 282 15.56 -21.82 11.98
C ARG A 282 15.60 -20.29 11.97
N ILE A 283 16.19 -19.70 10.94
CA ILE A 283 16.25 -18.24 10.77
C ILE A 283 14.84 -17.68 10.54
N GLU A 284 14.05 -18.32 9.68
CA GLU A 284 12.65 -17.96 9.43
C GLU A 284 11.80 -17.96 10.72
N GLU A 285 11.87 -19.02 11.54
CA GLU A 285 11.16 -19.08 12.82
C GLU A 285 11.66 -18.01 13.81
N SER A 286 12.96 -17.68 13.78
CA SER A 286 13.52 -16.62 14.63
C SER A 286 12.93 -15.24 14.29
N PHE A 287 12.69 -14.95 13.01
CA PHE A 287 12.04 -13.71 12.57
C PHE A 287 10.53 -13.64 12.87
N LYS A 288 9.90 -14.76 13.25
CA LYS A 288 8.54 -14.71 13.84
C LYS A 288 8.57 -14.17 15.27
N ILE A 289 9.69 -14.33 15.97
CA ILE A 289 9.88 -13.92 17.36
C ILE A 289 10.52 -12.53 17.44
N TYR A 290 11.42 -12.18 16.53
CA TYR A 290 12.26 -10.99 16.59
C TYR A 290 12.17 -10.13 15.33
N ASP A 291 12.47 -8.83 15.45
CA ASP A 291 12.50 -7.90 14.30
C ASP A 291 13.91 -7.79 13.71
N VAL A 292 14.94 -7.99 14.53
CA VAL A 292 16.37 -8.03 14.16
C VAL A 292 16.99 -9.24 14.84
N LEU A 293 17.84 -9.97 14.12
CA LEU A 293 18.46 -11.19 14.62
C LEU A 293 19.97 -11.00 14.84
N ARG A 294 20.42 -11.08 16.08
CA ARG A 294 21.85 -11.26 16.40
C ARG A 294 22.18 -12.74 16.33
N ILE A 295 23.21 -13.08 15.55
CA ILE A 295 23.75 -14.43 15.50
C ILE A 295 24.99 -14.49 16.39
N ASP A 296 24.86 -15.28 17.45
CA ASP A 296 25.92 -15.52 18.41
C ASP A 296 27.09 -16.29 17.78
N HIS A 297 28.30 -15.96 18.20
CA HIS A 297 29.55 -16.59 17.79
C HIS A 297 29.65 -16.79 16.27
N PHE A 298 29.41 -15.72 15.50
CA PHE A 298 29.34 -15.74 14.03
C PHE A 298 30.62 -16.28 13.37
N LYS A 299 31.78 -16.15 14.04
CA LYS A 299 33.03 -16.77 13.57
C LYS A 299 32.90 -18.27 13.32
N GLY A 300 32.07 -18.99 14.08
CA GLY A 300 31.86 -20.43 13.92
C GLY A 300 31.36 -20.85 12.53
N PHE A 301 30.81 -19.92 11.73
CA PHE A 301 30.46 -20.19 10.34
C PHE A 301 31.66 -20.11 9.37
N SER A 302 32.74 -19.44 9.75
CA SER A 302 34.01 -19.45 8.98
C SER A 302 34.88 -20.65 9.35
N ASP A 303 35.12 -20.82 10.65
CA ASP A 303 35.83 -21.94 11.25
C ASP A 303 35.52 -21.98 12.75
N TYR A 304 35.45 -23.19 13.30
CA TYR A 304 35.08 -23.46 14.68
C TYR A 304 36.11 -24.35 15.37
N TRP A 305 36.21 -24.22 16.70
CA TRP A 305 37.13 -25.01 17.50
C TRP A 305 36.48 -26.33 17.91
N GLN A 306 36.98 -27.42 17.34
CA GLN A 306 36.52 -28.78 17.57
C GLN A 306 37.27 -29.40 18.74
N VAL A 307 36.54 -29.82 19.79
CA VAL A 307 37.08 -30.52 20.95
C VAL A 307 36.55 -31.96 20.99
N ASP A 308 37.37 -32.93 21.43
CA ASP A 308 36.92 -34.31 21.65
C ASP A 308 35.74 -34.35 22.63
N GLY A 309 34.68 -35.08 22.30
CA GLY A 309 33.44 -35.13 23.09
C GLY A 309 33.61 -35.71 24.51
N LYS A 310 34.75 -36.34 24.81
CA LYS A 310 35.10 -36.88 26.14
C LYS A 310 36.12 -36.01 26.88
N ALA A 311 36.52 -34.87 26.32
CA ALA A 311 37.50 -34.00 26.96
C ALA A 311 36.87 -33.23 28.12
N ASP A 312 37.64 -33.06 29.20
CA ASP A 312 37.24 -32.23 30.36
C ASP A 312 37.61 -30.75 30.17
N ILE A 313 38.46 -30.42 29.18
CA ILE A 313 38.91 -29.05 28.87
C ILE A 313 39.01 -28.81 27.35
N ALA A 314 38.80 -27.58 26.91
CA ALA A 314 38.79 -27.21 25.49
C ALA A 314 40.18 -26.95 24.89
N LYS A 315 41.23 -26.84 25.71
CA LYS A 315 42.60 -26.48 25.30
C LYS A 315 43.17 -27.33 24.15
N TYR A 316 42.83 -28.62 24.07
CA TYR A 316 43.42 -29.58 23.12
C TYR A 316 42.60 -29.79 21.84
N GLY A 317 41.75 -28.83 21.47
CA GLY A 317 40.97 -28.89 20.23
C GLY A 317 41.75 -28.57 18.95
N THR A 318 41.03 -28.51 17.83
CA THR A 318 41.56 -28.12 16.50
C THR A 318 40.57 -27.24 15.75
N TRP A 319 41.06 -26.28 14.96
CA TRP A 319 40.19 -25.48 14.08
C TRP A 319 39.71 -26.30 12.89
N GLN A 320 38.40 -26.25 12.63
CA GLN A 320 37.74 -26.93 11.52
C GLN A 320 36.94 -25.92 10.70
N PRO A 321 36.82 -26.10 9.37
CA PRO A 321 36.11 -25.16 8.51
C PRO A 321 34.59 -25.21 8.73
N GLY A 322 33.96 -24.04 8.82
CA GLY A 322 32.51 -23.89 8.76
C GLY A 322 31.97 -23.86 7.32
N PRO A 323 30.66 -23.60 7.14
CA PRO A 323 30.02 -23.55 5.83
C PRO A 323 30.40 -22.30 5.00
N GLY A 324 30.95 -21.27 5.64
CA GLY A 324 31.28 -20.00 5.02
C GLY A 324 30.04 -19.28 4.46
N TYR A 325 30.25 -18.51 3.39
CA TYR A 325 29.19 -17.70 2.76
C TYR A 325 28.12 -18.56 2.07
N ASP A 326 28.40 -19.83 1.75
CA ASP A 326 27.45 -20.71 1.06
C ASP A 326 26.10 -20.79 1.79
N LEU A 327 26.10 -20.87 3.12
CA LEU A 327 24.88 -20.88 3.92
C LEU A 327 24.11 -19.57 3.74
N PHE A 328 24.76 -18.43 3.99
CA PHE A 328 24.09 -17.12 3.98
C PHE A 328 23.69 -16.68 2.58
N LYS A 329 24.38 -17.15 1.55
CA LYS A 329 23.96 -17.01 0.16
C LYS A 329 22.60 -17.67 -0.07
N VAL A 330 22.42 -18.92 0.36
CA VAL A 330 21.14 -19.63 0.20
C VAL A 330 20.05 -19.01 1.08
N VAL A 331 20.39 -18.57 2.30
CA VAL A 331 19.46 -17.81 3.16
C VAL A 331 18.98 -16.55 2.44
N LYS A 332 19.88 -15.77 1.85
CA LYS A 332 19.53 -14.56 1.10
C LYS A 332 18.72 -14.86 -0.17
N GLU A 333 19.04 -15.94 -0.88
CA GLU A 333 18.28 -16.38 -2.06
C GLU A 333 16.85 -16.80 -1.72
N GLN A 334 16.60 -17.36 -0.54
CA GLN A 334 15.28 -17.88 -0.13
C GLN A 334 14.45 -16.88 0.68
N LEU A 335 15.08 -16.09 1.55
CA LEU A 335 14.40 -15.21 2.51
C LEU A 335 14.64 -13.72 2.23
N GLY A 336 15.47 -13.37 1.25
CA GLY A 336 15.80 -11.99 0.91
C GLY A 336 16.84 -11.36 1.85
N ASP A 337 16.93 -10.03 1.82
CA ASP A 337 17.78 -9.27 2.74
C ASP A 337 17.15 -9.19 4.13
N LEU A 338 17.83 -9.76 5.12
CA LEU A 338 17.36 -9.84 6.51
C LEU A 338 18.20 -8.95 7.44
N PRO A 339 17.60 -8.30 8.45
CA PRO A 339 18.34 -7.49 9.41
C PRO A 339 19.06 -8.40 10.42
N ILE A 340 20.27 -8.83 10.05
CA ILE A 340 21.12 -9.71 10.84
C ILE A 340 22.31 -8.95 11.39
N ILE A 341 22.62 -9.15 12.67
CA ILE A 341 23.82 -8.66 13.35
C ILE A 341 24.74 -9.86 13.56
N ALA A 342 26.00 -9.73 13.17
CA ALA A 342 27.00 -10.77 13.39
C ALA A 342 27.79 -10.46 14.66
N GLU A 343 27.79 -11.37 15.63
CA GLU A 343 28.76 -11.31 16.72
C GLU A 343 30.13 -11.80 16.23
N ASP A 344 31.00 -10.87 15.86
CA ASP A 344 32.39 -11.10 15.48
C ASP A 344 33.36 -10.80 16.64
N LEU A 345 33.13 -11.43 17.79
CA LEU A 345 34.01 -11.31 18.97
C LEU A 345 35.00 -12.49 19.09
N GLY A 346 36.08 -12.27 19.85
CA GLY A 346 37.15 -13.26 20.08
C GLY A 346 38.31 -13.15 19.08
N ASN A 347 38.98 -14.27 18.80
CA ASN A 347 40.11 -14.29 17.87
C ASN A 347 39.64 -14.27 16.41
N ILE A 348 39.36 -13.08 15.89
CA ILE A 348 38.89 -12.87 14.51
C ILE A 348 40.06 -12.87 13.53
N ASP A 349 40.12 -13.89 12.69
CA ASP A 349 41.09 -14.04 11.61
C ASP A 349 40.58 -13.45 10.28
N GLU A 350 41.38 -13.57 9.22
CA GLU A 350 41.04 -13.03 7.90
C GLU A 350 39.80 -13.71 7.28
N LYS A 351 39.57 -15.00 7.58
CA LYS A 351 38.40 -15.75 7.09
C LYS A 351 37.11 -15.21 7.68
N ALA A 352 37.06 -15.00 9.00
CA ALA A 352 35.91 -14.41 9.66
C ALA A 352 35.61 -12.98 9.15
N ARG A 353 36.65 -12.15 8.97
CA ARG A 353 36.51 -10.80 8.37
C ARG A 353 35.95 -10.86 6.95
N LYS A 354 36.43 -11.80 6.14
CA LYS A 354 35.93 -12.02 4.78
C LYS A 354 34.47 -12.46 4.79
N LEU A 355 34.09 -13.40 5.67
CA LEU A 355 32.71 -13.87 5.79
C LEU A 355 31.77 -12.72 6.17
N LEU A 356 32.14 -11.90 7.15
CA LEU A 356 31.37 -10.72 7.56
C LEU A 356 31.18 -9.74 6.38
N THR A 357 32.24 -9.50 5.62
CA THR A 357 32.21 -8.63 4.43
C THR A 357 31.32 -9.20 3.33
N ASP A 358 31.43 -10.50 3.04
CA ASP A 358 30.63 -11.16 2.00
C ASP A 358 29.13 -11.18 2.37
N CYS A 359 28.80 -11.35 3.66
CA CYS A 359 27.44 -11.24 4.17
C CYS A 359 26.93 -9.80 4.26
N ASN A 360 27.81 -8.82 4.34
CA ASN A 360 27.49 -7.41 4.57
C ASN A 360 26.69 -7.17 5.87
N TYR A 361 26.86 -8.03 6.88
CA TYR A 361 26.23 -7.83 8.20
C TYR A 361 27.07 -6.87 9.04
N PRO A 362 26.44 -6.00 9.87
CA PRO A 362 27.18 -5.22 10.85
C PRO A 362 27.81 -6.14 11.91
N GLY A 363 29.09 -5.95 12.15
CA GLY A 363 29.81 -6.53 13.28
C GLY A 363 29.60 -5.74 14.58
N MET A 364 30.21 -6.21 15.66
CA MET A 364 30.13 -5.65 17.01
C MET A 364 31.41 -4.93 17.42
N LYS A 365 31.27 -3.97 18.34
CA LYS A 365 32.37 -3.25 19.02
C LYS A 365 32.12 -3.21 20.51
N ILE A 366 33.06 -3.67 21.32
CA ILE A 366 32.91 -3.80 22.78
C ILE A 366 33.88 -2.86 23.49
N LEU A 367 33.37 -1.75 24.00
CA LEU A 367 34.23 -0.67 24.50
C LEU A 367 35.13 -1.11 25.66
N GLN A 368 34.69 -2.05 26.52
CA GLN A 368 35.54 -2.60 27.57
C GLN A 368 36.87 -3.17 27.01
N PHE A 369 36.83 -3.95 25.91
CA PHE A 369 38.04 -4.47 25.25
C PHE A 369 38.91 -3.35 24.64
N GLY A 370 38.30 -2.20 24.33
CA GLY A 370 38.98 -0.99 23.87
C GLY A 370 39.88 -0.33 24.92
N PHE A 371 39.72 -0.65 26.20
CA PHE A 371 40.41 -0.02 27.33
C PHE A 371 41.21 -1.01 28.21
N GLU A 372 41.31 -2.28 27.81
CA GLU A 372 42.14 -3.29 28.50
C GLU A 372 43.64 -3.04 28.30
N ASP A 373 44.05 -2.26 27.28
CA ASP A 373 45.41 -1.79 27.12
C ASP A 373 45.47 -0.25 27.09
N VAL A 374 46.58 0.31 27.57
CA VAL A 374 46.81 1.78 27.59
C VAL A 374 47.55 2.28 26.35
N SER A 375 47.76 1.43 25.34
CA SER A 375 48.42 1.78 24.08
C SER A 375 47.49 2.48 23.10
N GLY A 376 46.18 2.33 23.27
CA GLY A 376 45.14 2.91 22.40
C GLY A 376 45.10 2.28 21.02
N LYS A 377 45.56 1.03 20.87
CA LYS A 377 45.63 0.31 19.59
C LYS A 377 44.54 -0.75 19.42
N SER A 378 43.68 -0.95 20.41
CA SER A 378 42.57 -1.89 20.33
C SER A 378 41.57 -1.45 19.25
N LEU A 379 41.15 -2.38 18.39
CA LEU A 379 40.17 -2.11 17.33
C LEU A 379 38.75 -1.89 17.88
N ASP A 380 38.55 -2.12 19.18
CA ASP A 380 37.32 -1.84 19.92
C ASP A 380 37.32 -0.45 20.55
N SER A 381 38.44 0.29 20.51
CA SER A 381 38.47 1.66 21.02
C SER A 381 37.53 2.58 20.20
N PRO A 382 36.82 3.53 20.84
CA PRO A 382 35.77 4.32 20.17
C PRO A 382 36.19 5.05 18.88
N HIS A 383 37.46 5.42 18.74
CA HIS A 383 37.99 6.12 17.57
C HIS A 383 38.26 5.20 16.36
N TYR A 384 38.20 3.88 16.51
CA TYR A 384 38.23 2.90 15.41
C TYR A 384 36.84 2.40 14.99
N CYS A 385 35.78 2.86 15.66
CA CYS A 385 34.42 2.52 15.29
C CYS A 385 34.08 2.99 13.86
N ILE A 386 33.21 2.23 13.19
CA ILE A 386 32.68 2.56 11.85
C ILE A 386 31.14 2.59 11.88
N PRO A 387 30.48 3.34 10.97
CA PRO A 387 29.01 3.41 10.96
C PRO A 387 28.34 2.03 10.84
N HIS A 388 28.84 1.17 9.96
CA HIS A 388 28.30 -0.20 9.71
C HIS A 388 28.73 -1.23 10.76
N SER A 389 28.54 -0.90 12.03
CA SER A 389 28.75 -1.81 13.17
C SER A 389 27.88 -1.38 14.35
N ILE A 390 27.74 -2.24 15.34
CA ILE A 390 26.97 -1.98 16.56
C ILE A 390 27.91 -1.91 17.76
N ALA A 391 27.80 -0.86 18.55
CA ALA A 391 28.63 -0.70 19.74
C ALA A 391 27.88 -1.11 21.02
N TYR A 392 28.64 -1.68 21.95
CA TYR A 392 28.23 -2.03 23.31
C TYR A 392 29.31 -1.56 24.29
N ILE A 393 28.96 -1.33 25.56
CA ILE A 393 29.98 -1.19 26.62
C ILE A 393 30.58 -2.57 26.90
N GLY A 394 29.72 -3.51 27.30
CA GLY A 394 29.97 -4.93 27.47
C GLY A 394 28.76 -5.73 26.99
N THR A 395 28.94 -7.04 26.83
CA THR A 395 27.86 -7.99 26.53
C THR A 395 27.33 -8.66 27.81
N HIS A 396 26.43 -9.63 27.67
CA HIS A 396 25.94 -10.45 28.77
C HIS A 396 27.03 -11.35 29.40
N ASP A 397 28.11 -11.63 28.66
CA ASP A 397 29.25 -12.44 29.11
C ASP A 397 30.33 -11.61 29.82
N ASN A 398 30.32 -10.29 29.66
CA ASN A 398 31.27 -9.40 30.30
C ASN A 398 30.89 -9.13 31.76
N ASP A 399 31.84 -8.61 32.54
CA ASP A 399 31.49 -8.03 33.84
C ASP A 399 30.73 -6.72 33.63
N VAL A 400 29.85 -6.37 34.57
CA VAL A 400 29.19 -5.05 34.56
C VAL A 400 30.24 -3.96 34.72
N THR A 401 29.99 -2.76 34.20
CA THR A 401 31.03 -1.71 34.08
C THR A 401 31.72 -1.40 35.40
N ASN A 402 30.99 -1.38 36.52
CA ASN A 402 31.58 -1.18 37.85
C ASN A 402 32.53 -2.32 38.27
N GLY A 403 32.14 -3.58 38.04
CA GLY A 403 32.97 -4.74 38.36
C GLY A 403 34.25 -4.75 37.52
N TRP A 404 34.08 -4.55 36.21
CA TRP A 404 35.18 -4.44 35.26
C TRP A 404 36.16 -3.31 35.64
N TYR A 405 35.67 -2.08 35.85
CA TYR A 405 36.51 -0.93 36.17
C TYR A 405 37.28 -1.12 37.48
N ASN A 406 36.64 -1.69 38.50
CA ASN A 406 37.29 -1.98 39.79
C ASN A 406 38.35 -3.09 39.69
N GLY A 407 38.25 -3.97 38.69
CA GLY A 407 39.24 -4.99 38.37
C GLY A 407 40.45 -4.50 37.58
N LEU A 408 40.39 -3.29 37.01
CA LEU A 408 41.50 -2.70 36.25
C LEU A 408 42.66 -2.27 37.16
N THR A 409 43.87 -2.26 36.59
CA THR A 409 45.05 -1.65 37.24
C THR A 409 44.88 -0.13 37.36
N ALA A 410 45.56 0.49 38.33
CA ALA A 410 45.53 1.95 38.50
C ALA A 410 45.92 2.72 37.23
N GLN A 411 46.83 2.17 36.42
CA GLN A 411 47.23 2.77 35.14
C GLN A 411 46.10 2.75 34.10
N GLN A 412 45.38 1.62 34.00
CA GLN A 412 44.22 1.50 33.11
C GLN A 412 43.05 2.37 33.57
N GLN A 413 42.78 2.44 34.88
CA GLN A 413 41.77 3.35 35.45
C GLN A 413 42.09 4.82 35.15
N GLN A 414 43.36 5.23 35.29
CA GLN A 414 43.76 6.58 34.93
C GLN A 414 43.57 6.83 33.43
N TYR A 415 44.00 5.89 32.57
CA TYR A 415 43.87 6.00 31.12
C TYR A 415 42.41 6.21 30.68
N ILE A 416 41.46 5.43 31.20
CA ILE A 416 40.05 5.56 30.82
C ILE A 416 39.43 6.85 31.37
N ASN A 417 39.79 7.28 32.59
CA ASN A 417 39.31 8.56 33.13
C ASN A 417 39.79 9.74 32.28
N ASP A 418 41.05 9.71 31.84
CA ASP A 418 41.63 10.72 30.96
C ASP A 418 40.99 10.68 29.56
N TYR A 419 40.85 9.48 28.98
CA TYR A 419 40.23 9.31 27.65
C TYR A 419 38.77 9.78 27.63
N THR A 420 38.00 9.43 28.66
CA THR A 420 36.57 9.77 28.73
C THR A 420 36.33 11.20 29.22
N HIS A 421 37.38 11.87 29.68
CA HIS A 421 37.34 13.16 30.36
C HIS A 421 36.31 13.16 31.51
N ARG A 422 36.34 12.09 32.31
CA ARG A 422 35.35 11.83 33.36
C ARG A 422 35.44 12.85 34.49
N HIS A 423 34.31 13.41 34.90
CA HIS A 423 34.24 14.32 36.05
C HIS A 423 34.25 13.55 37.38
N ASN A 424 34.67 14.20 38.47
CA ASN A 424 34.77 13.57 39.80
C ASN A 424 33.39 13.14 40.37
N ASP A 425 32.31 13.79 39.94
CA ASP A 425 30.92 13.51 40.32
C ASP A 425 30.17 12.62 39.32
N GLU A 426 30.80 12.25 38.19
CA GLU A 426 30.25 11.33 37.17
C GLU A 426 30.63 9.88 37.53
N SER A 427 29.67 8.95 37.51
CA SER A 427 30.00 7.53 37.69
C SER A 427 30.69 6.96 36.45
N ILE A 428 31.43 5.86 36.60
CA ILE A 428 32.09 5.24 35.45
C ILE A 428 31.06 4.75 34.41
N CYS A 429 29.91 4.25 34.87
CA CYS A 429 28.82 3.84 34.00
C CYS A 429 28.27 5.01 33.16
N GLN A 430 28.06 6.18 33.77
CA GLN A 430 27.64 7.38 33.04
C GLN A 430 28.67 7.81 31.99
N ALA A 431 29.96 7.83 32.36
CA ALA A 431 31.03 8.18 31.43
C ALA A 431 31.09 7.19 30.25
N MET A 432 30.93 5.89 30.50
CA MET A 432 30.92 4.86 29.46
C MET A 432 29.68 4.90 28.56
N ILE A 433 28.49 5.18 29.10
CA ILE A 433 27.26 5.38 28.29
C ILE A 433 27.42 6.61 27.40
N ARG A 434 27.97 7.70 27.93
CA ARG A 434 28.27 8.91 27.15
C ARG A 434 29.22 8.60 25.99
N GLN A 435 30.29 7.84 26.24
CA GLN A 435 31.22 7.41 25.19
C GLN A 435 30.56 6.49 24.17
N LEU A 436 29.80 5.49 24.63
CA LEU A 436 29.06 4.57 23.77
C LEU A 436 28.14 5.33 22.81
N PHE A 437 27.36 6.29 23.31
CA PHE A 437 26.40 7.02 22.51
C PHE A 437 27.08 8.03 21.57
N ALA A 438 28.26 8.52 21.94
CA ALA A 438 29.08 9.41 21.09
C ALA A 438 29.72 8.69 19.88
N THR A 439 29.80 7.36 19.87
CA THR A 439 30.41 6.58 18.78
C THR A 439 29.77 6.89 17.40
N VAL A 440 30.49 6.58 16.32
CA VAL A 440 29.98 6.73 14.95
C VAL A 440 29.07 5.59 14.49
N ASN A 441 28.98 4.51 15.28
CA ASN A 441 28.12 3.35 15.01
C ASN A 441 26.66 3.75 14.78
N ASN A 442 26.02 3.10 13.80
CA ASN A 442 24.60 3.29 13.51
C ASN A 442 23.72 2.91 14.71
N THR A 443 24.10 1.86 15.43
CA THR A 443 23.36 1.37 16.61
C THR A 443 24.30 1.30 17.82
N ALA A 444 23.80 1.73 18.98
CA ALA A 444 24.50 1.63 20.25
C ALA A 444 23.57 1.01 21.30
N ILE A 445 24.03 -0.05 21.98
CA ILE A 445 23.22 -0.78 22.97
C ILE A 445 23.91 -0.71 24.33
N ALA A 446 23.20 -0.20 25.34
CA ALA A 446 23.63 -0.23 26.73
C ALA A 446 22.97 -1.39 27.47
N THR A 447 23.67 -2.00 28.44
CA THR A 447 23.03 -3.00 29.32
C THR A 447 22.22 -2.31 30.40
N MET A 448 21.15 -2.95 30.85
CA MET A 448 20.33 -2.39 31.93
C MET A 448 21.14 -2.22 33.22
N GLN A 449 22.03 -3.15 33.55
CA GLN A 449 22.90 -3.06 34.73
C GLN A 449 23.79 -1.81 34.70
N ASP A 450 24.33 -1.44 33.53
CA ASP A 450 25.14 -0.22 33.39
C ASP A 450 24.30 1.05 33.55
N ILE A 451 23.08 1.07 33.00
CA ILE A 451 22.12 2.19 33.19
C ILE A 451 21.73 2.35 34.66
N LEU A 452 21.60 1.22 35.37
CA LEU A 452 21.28 1.19 36.78
C LEU A 452 22.47 1.49 37.69
N ASP A 453 23.69 1.58 37.15
CA ASP A 453 24.93 1.72 37.91
C ASP A 453 25.12 0.58 38.93
N SER A 454 24.82 -0.64 38.50
CA SER A 454 24.75 -1.83 39.37
C SER A 454 26.14 -2.34 39.81
N PRO A 455 26.24 -3.00 40.98
CA PRO A 455 27.48 -3.63 41.44
C PRO A 455 27.81 -4.91 40.67
N ALA A 456 29.05 -5.40 40.79
CA ALA A 456 29.55 -6.62 40.14
C ALA A 456 28.68 -7.88 40.36
N SER A 457 27.98 -7.96 41.49
CA SER A 457 27.07 -9.07 41.81
C SER A 457 25.82 -9.14 40.92
N SER A 458 25.55 -8.12 40.10
CA SER A 458 24.43 -8.06 39.16
C SER A 458 24.75 -8.64 37.78
N ARG A 459 25.91 -9.28 37.64
CA ARG A 459 26.35 -9.94 36.40
C ARG A 459 25.34 -10.99 35.94
N MET A 460 25.07 -11.01 34.63
CA MET A 460 24.08 -11.92 34.05
C MET A 460 24.65 -13.33 33.83
N ASN A 461 25.86 -13.42 33.29
CA ASN A 461 26.50 -14.69 32.95
C ASN A 461 28.00 -14.64 33.29
N LEU A 462 28.50 -15.74 33.84
CA LEU A 462 29.91 -16.03 33.99
C LEU A 462 30.27 -17.17 33.01
N PRO A 463 31.06 -16.89 31.96
CA PRO A 463 31.40 -17.91 30.97
C PRO A 463 32.08 -19.14 31.60
N SER A 464 31.81 -20.32 31.04
CA SER A 464 32.38 -21.61 31.47
C SER A 464 32.06 -22.07 32.89
N THR A 465 31.03 -21.52 33.55
CA THR A 465 30.53 -22.03 34.84
C THR A 465 29.18 -22.72 34.71
N ILE A 466 29.00 -23.80 35.47
CA ILE A 466 27.73 -24.52 35.59
C ILE A 466 26.99 -23.98 36.82
N GLY A 467 25.82 -23.38 36.61
CA GLY A 467 24.99 -22.79 37.67
C GLY A 467 25.41 -21.37 38.09
N GLY A 468 24.51 -20.66 38.77
CA GLY A 468 24.71 -19.27 39.22
C GLY A 468 24.57 -18.21 38.12
N ASN A 469 24.22 -18.63 36.91
CA ASN A 469 24.00 -17.75 35.75
C ASN A 469 22.51 -17.45 35.60
N TRP A 470 22.21 -16.34 34.93
CA TRP A 470 20.85 -15.93 34.57
C TRP A 470 19.93 -15.54 35.74
N GLN A 471 20.50 -15.36 36.94
CA GLN A 471 19.74 -15.16 38.16
C GLN A 471 19.39 -13.69 38.46
N TRP A 472 20.18 -12.72 38.01
CA TRP A 472 19.96 -11.32 38.39
C TRP A 472 18.59 -10.77 37.96
N ARG A 473 17.94 -10.02 38.85
CA ARG A 473 16.67 -9.33 38.62
C ARG A 473 16.73 -7.88 39.07
N MET A 474 16.11 -7.01 38.28
CA MET A 474 15.90 -5.60 38.60
C MET A 474 14.68 -5.45 39.52
N GLN A 475 14.77 -4.59 40.53
CA GLN A 475 13.62 -4.15 41.31
C GLN A 475 12.98 -2.91 40.67
N LYS A 476 11.66 -2.77 40.83
CA LYS A 476 10.93 -1.60 40.31
C LYS A 476 11.48 -0.27 40.84
N SER A 477 12.04 -0.26 42.06
CA SER A 477 12.66 0.92 42.67
C SER A 477 14.03 1.30 42.12
N ASP A 478 14.71 0.39 41.40
CA ASP A 478 16.07 0.63 40.91
C ASP A 478 16.11 1.66 39.77
N LEU A 479 15.02 1.75 39.00
CA LEU A 479 14.86 2.65 37.87
C LEU A 479 14.27 4.00 38.31
N THR A 480 15.13 4.88 38.80
CA THR A 480 14.77 6.23 39.25
C THR A 480 14.58 7.20 38.08
N GLN A 481 13.89 8.33 38.31
CA GLN A 481 13.69 9.35 37.27
C GLN A 481 15.03 9.93 36.80
N ASP A 482 15.99 10.16 37.69
CA ASP A 482 17.32 10.68 37.32
C ASP A 482 18.03 9.79 36.29
N LYS A 483 17.89 8.47 36.39
CA LYS A 483 18.47 7.51 35.43
C LYS A 483 17.76 7.59 34.08
N LYS A 484 16.43 7.71 34.07
CA LYS A 484 15.63 7.89 32.86
C LYS A 484 15.98 9.20 32.15
N ASP A 485 16.05 10.29 32.90
CA ASP A 485 16.37 11.62 32.40
C ASP A 485 17.79 11.67 31.83
N PHE A 486 18.76 11.04 32.51
CA PHE A 486 20.11 10.89 31.99
C PHE A 486 20.13 10.14 30.65
N LEU A 487 19.47 8.98 30.57
CA LEU A 487 19.42 8.18 29.34
C LEU A 487 18.73 8.93 28.20
N ALA A 488 17.57 9.56 28.47
CA ALA A 488 16.84 10.37 27.50
C ALA A 488 17.68 11.56 26.99
N LYS A 489 18.43 12.21 27.90
CA LYS A 489 19.36 13.31 27.58
C LYS A 489 20.48 12.82 26.68
N MET A 490 21.16 11.73 27.00
CA MET A 490 22.25 11.17 26.18
C MET A 490 21.73 10.75 24.80
N THR A 491 20.58 10.08 24.76
CA THR A 491 19.92 9.64 23.53
C THR A 491 19.61 10.82 22.60
N THR A 492 19.06 11.90 23.16
CA THR A 492 18.74 13.12 22.39
C THR A 492 20.01 13.85 21.95
N LEU A 493 20.97 14.02 22.87
CA LEU A 493 22.21 14.78 22.65
C LEU A 493 23.03 14.21 21.48
N TYR A 494 23.11 12.88 21.39
CA TYR A 494 23.87 12.19 20.34
C TYR A 494 23.05 11.80 19.11
N GLN A 495 21.85 12.40 18.96
CA GLN A 495 20.93 12.18 17.84
C GLN A 495 20.59 10.70 17.61
N ARG A 496 20.32 9.96 18.70
CA ARG A 496 19.92 8.55 18.68
C ARG A 496 18.46 8.33 19.06
N ALA A 497 17.72 9.43 19.24
CA ALA A 497 16.31 9.41 19.61
C ALA A 497 15.47 8.79 18.51
N ASN A 498 14.62 7.84 18.91
CA ASN A 498 13.65 7.24 18.01
C ASN A 498 12.69 8.31 17.46
N GLN A 499 12.62 8.38 16.13
CA GLN A 499 11.76 9.31 15.39
C GLN A 499 10.51 8.64 14.84
N GLU A 500 10.36 7.31 14.99
CA GLU A 500 9.12 6.62 14.63
C GLU A 500 8.02 7.05 15.61
N ILE A 501 7.04 7.81 15.12
CA ILE A 501 5.84 8.17 15.87
C ILE A 501 5.01 6.89 16.03
N PRO A 502 4.72 6.41 17.25
CA PRO A 502 3.77 5.32 17.45
C PRO A 502 2.46 5.62 16.74
N MET A 503 1.97 4.74 15.88
CA MET A 503 0.60 4.89 15.36
C MET A 503 -0.36 4.79 16.54
N ILE A 504 -0.92 5.93 16.96
CA ILE A 504 -1.92 6.00 18.01
C ILE A 504 -3.13 5.20 17.53
N LYS A 505 -3.48 4.07 18.17
CA LYS A 505 -4.72 3.34 17.83
C LYS A 505 -5.90 4.29 17.72
N PHE A 506 -6.80 4.06 16.77
CA PHE A 506 -7.90 5.00 16.51
C PHE A 506 -8.83 5.15 17.72
N SER A 507 -9.11 4.04 18.41
CA SER A 507 -9.82 4.04 19.71
C SER A 507 -9.17 4.95 20.75
N THR A 508 -7.84 4.97 20.83
CA THR A 508 -7.07 5.82 21.75
C THR A 508 -7.13 7.28 21.32
N PHE A 509 -6.99 7.55 20.01
CA PHE A 509 -7.15 8.89 19.45
C PHE A 509 -8.55 9.46 19.76
N VAL A 510 -9.60 8.67 19.53
CA VAL A 510 -10.99 9.04 19.82
C VAL A 510 -11.20 9.34 21.30
N LYS A 511 -10.72 8.46 22.19
CA LYS A 511 -10.81 8.66 23.63
C LYS A 511 -10.13 9.95 24.06
N ASN A 512 -8.95 10.25 23.51
CA ASN A 512 -8.21 11.46 23.85
C ASN A 512 -8.88 12.74 23.30
N LYS A 513 -9.47 12.69 22.10
CA LYS A 513 -10.09 13.86 21.45
C LYS A 513 -11.50 14.16 21.93
N THR A 514 -12.26 13.13 22.31
CA THR A 514 -13.70 13.25 22.60
C THR A 514 -14.08 12.89 24.02
N ASN A 515 -13.19 12.25 24.78
CA ASN A 515 -13.46 11.63 26.08
C ASN A 515 -14.58 10.58 26.05
N LYS A 516 -14.90 10.04 24.86
CA LYS A 516 -15.87 8.96 24.61
C LYS A 516 -15.15 7.72 24.05
N SER A 517 -15.73 6.55 24.21
CA SER A 517 -15.29 5.32 23.50
C SER A 517 -15.94 5.22 22.11
N LEU A 518 -15.44 4.31 21.26
CA LEU A 518 -15.96 4.14 19.89
C LEU A 518 -17.45 3.73 19.88
N GLU A 519 -17.87 2.90 20.83
CA GLU A 519 -19.25 2.41 20.97
C GLU A 519 -20.24 3.56 21.29
N GLN A 520 -19.73 4.64 21.88
CA GLN A 520 -20.53 5.79 22.30
C GLN A 520 -20.71 6.85 21.20
N LEU A 521 -19.96 6.73 20.09
CA LEU A 521 -20.08 7.67 18.97
C LEU A 521 -21.18 7.23 18.00
N SER A 522 -21.89 8.21 17.42
CA SER A 522 -22.66 7.99 16.20
C SER A 522 -21.73 7.70 15.02
N ASP A 523 -22.26 7.13 13.93
CA ASP A 523 -21.43 6.85 12.75
C ASP A 523 -20.91 8.14 12.10
N LYS A 524 -21.67 9.24 12.17
CA LYS A 524 -21.22 10.57 11.71
C LYS A 524 -20.09 11.12 12.58
N GLU A 525 -20.19 11.02 13.91
CA GLU A 525 -19.08 11.40 14.80
C GLU A 525 -17.84 10.52 14.53
N THR A 526 -18.05 9.22 14.29
CA THR A 526 -16.98 8.27 13.99
C THR A 526 -16.27 8.64 12.68
N TYR A 527 -17.01 8.96 11.62
CA TYR A 527 -16.47 9.48 10.36
C TYR A 527 -15.61 10.73 10.59
N ILE A 528 -16.11 11.71 11.35
CA ILE A 528 -15.38 12.95 11.65
C ILE A 528 -14.08 12.64 12.41
N GLN A 529 -14.11 11.71 13.36
CA GLN A 529 -12.89 11.33 14.07
C GLN A 529 -11.91 10.57 13.19
N LEU A 530 -12.37 9.71 12.26
CA LEU A 530 -11.50 9.05 11.28
C LEU A 530 -10.84 10.08 10.35
N LEU A 531 -11.61 11.06 9.86
CA LEU A 531 -11.09 12.18 9.09
C LEU A 531 -9.96 12.89 9.86
N ASN A 532 -10.21 13.25 11.12
CA ASN A 532 -9.21 13.92 11.96
C ASN A 532 -7.99 13.04 12.25
N TYR A 533 -8.20 11.74 12.46
CA TYR A 533 -7.15 10.77 12.69
C TYR A 533 -6.22 10.66 11.49
N VAL A 534 -6.78 10.47 10.28
CA VAL A 534 -6.02 10.40 9.03
C VAL A 534 -5.30 11.72 8.75
N LYS A 535 -5.96 12.88 8.94
CA LYS A 535 -5.29 14.19 8.82
C LYS A 535 -4.13 14.33 9.80
N THR A 536 -4.25 13.78 11.02
CA THR A 536 -3.16 13.77 12.01
C THR A 536 -2.01 12.89 11.55
N LEU A 537 -2.28 11.67 11.06
CA LEU A 537 -1.24 10.77 10.53
C LEU A 537 -0.52 11.33 9.30
N SER A 538 -1.25 12.11 8.50
CA SER A 538 -0.71 12.74 7.30
C SER A 538 0.05 14.04 7.58
N ALA A 539 -0.26 14.76 8.67
CA ALA A 539 0.24 16.11 8.93
C ALA A 539 1.77 16.19 8.92
N ASP A 540 2.43 15.23 9.55
CA ASP A 540 3.88 15.21 9.76
C ASP A 540 4.67 14.57 8.60
N LYS A 541 3.99 14.00 7.59
CA LYS A 541 4.66 13.42 6.43
C LYS A 541 5.30 14.51 5.57
N PRO A 542 6.62 14.46 5.30
CA PRO A 542 7.28 15.45 4.45
C PRO A 542 6.79 15.39 2.99
N LYS A 543 7.00 16.49 2.26
CA LYS A 543 6.79 16.50 0.80
C LYS A 543 7.91 15.72 0.10
N ASN A 544 7.64 15.24 -1.11
CA ASN A 544 8.71 14.76 -2.00
C ASN A 544 9.65 15.92 -2.41
N THR A 545 10.95 15.65 -2.58
CA THR A 545 11.99 16.69 -2.66
C THR A 545 12.74 16.78 -3.99
N GLY A 546 12.32 16.06 -5.04
CA GLY A 546 12.95 16.15 -6.37
C GLY A 546 13.05 17.60 -6.86
N LYS A 547 14.20 17.99 -7.42
CA LYS A 547 14.50 19.40 -7.76
C LYS A 547 13.49 19.98 -8.75
N ARG A 548 13.24 19.25 -9.83
CA ARG A 548 12.23 19.59 -10.84
C ARG A 548 10.87 19.06 -10.39
N LYS A 549 9.98 19.98 -9.99
CA LYS A 549 8.62 19.66 -9.56
C LYS A 549 7.66 19.66 -10.75
N VAL A 550 6.82 18.64 -10.87
CA VAL A 550 5.76 18.60 -11.90
C VAL A 550 4.48 19.25 -11.38
N TYR A 551 3.89 20.11 -12.20
CA TYR A 551 2.59 20.72 -12.00
C TYR A 551 1.62 20.15 -13.05
N TYR A 552 0.76 19.23 -12.61
CA TYR A 552 -0.25 18.61 -13.47
C TYR A 552 -1.53 19.43 -13.42
N ILE A 553 -1.75 20.27 -14.44
CA ILE A 553 -2.88 21.22 -14.46
C ILE A 553 -4.07 20.58 -15.18
N SER A 554 -5.20 20.47 -14.48
CA SER A 554 -6.42 19.89 -15.01
C SER A 554 -7.65 20.67 -14.56
N ALA A 555 -8.59 20.89 -15.48
CA ALA A 555 -9.88 21.51 -15.17
C ALA A 555 -10.79 20.61 -14.31
N GLU A 556 -10.48 19.32 -14.19
CA GLU A 556 -11.24 18.39 -13.35
C GLU A 556 -10.33 17.37 -12.65
N PHE A 557 -10.71 17.00 -11.43
CA PHE A 557 -10.15 15.89 -10.65
C PHE A 557 -11.29 15.08 -10.06
N LEU A 558 -11.66 13.98 -10.73
CA LEU A 558 -12.74 13.10 -10.26
C LEU A 558 -12.19 12.14 -9.19
N ILE A 559 -11.82 12.70 -8.03
CA ILE A 559 -10.98 12.03 -7.02
C ILE A 559 -11.70 10.91 -6.26
N GLY A 560 -13.03 11.01 -6.13
CA GLY A 560 -13.84 10.07 -5.35
C GLY A 560 -13.68 10.29 -3.85
N LYS A 561 -14.42 9.52 -3.04
CA LYS A 561 -14.24 9.49 -1.58
C LYS A 561 -12.79 9.19 -1.20
N LEU A 562 -12.26 9.84 -0.17
CA LEU A 562 -10.85 9.80 0.20
C LEU A 562 -10.57 8.93 1.42
N LEU A 563 -11.54 8.71 2.31
CA LEU A 563 -11.30 8.01 3.57
C LEU A 563 -10.63 6.64 3.35
N SER A 564 -11.28 5.75 2.61
CA SER A 564 -10.78 4.38 2.40
C SER A 564 -9.46 4.36 1.63
N ASN A 565 -9.32 5.24 0.64
CA ASN A 565 -8.10 5.37 -0.15
C ASN A 565 -6.92 5.79 0.72
N ASN A 566 -7.13 6.75 1.63
CA ASN A 566 -6.12 7.23 2.55
C ASN A 566 -5.77 6.17 3.59
N LEU A 567 -6.77 5.47 4.15
CA LEU A 567 -6.55 4.36 5.08
C LEU A 567 -5.71 3.22 4.45
N ILE A 568 -5.97 2.89 3.17
CA ILE A 568 -5.20 1.90 2.42
C ILE A 568 -3.77 2.39 2.18
N ASN A 569 -3.61 3.64 1.74
CA ASN A 569 -2.28 4.19 1.45
C ASN A 569 -1.44 4.37 2.72
N LEU A 570 -2.06 4.61 3.87
CA LEU A 570 -1.40 4.61 5.19
C LEU A 570 -1.13 3.20 5.74
N GLY A 571 -1.71 2.15 5.17
CA GLY A 571 -1.56 0.78 5.65
C GLY A 571 -2.37 0.44 6.91
N VAL A 572 -3.32 1.29 7.30
CA VAL A 572 -4.11 1.15 8.55
C VAL A 572 -5.54 0.65 8.34
N TYR A 573 -5.97 0.44 7.08
CA TYR A 573 -7.35 0.11 6.76
C TYR A 573 -7.89 -1.10 7.54
N GLN A 574 -7.11 -2.19 7.61
CA GLN A 574 -7.54 -3.41 8.29
C GLN A 574 -7.60 -3.23 9.82
N ASP A 575 -6.65 -2.51 10.41
CA ASP A 575 -6.65 -2.21 11.84
C ASP A 575 -7.88 -1.40 12.23
N ILE A 576 -8.19 -0.35 11.46
CA ILE A 576 -9.38 0.49 11.67
C ILE A 576 -10.66 -0.32 11.50
N LYS A 577 -10.74 -1.17 10.47
CA LYS A 577 -11.89 -2.04 10.24
C LYS A 577 -12.12 -2.96 11.45
N THR A 578 -11.07 -3.60 11.95
CA THR A 578 -11.14 -4.50 13.11
C THR A 578 -11.50 -3.76 14.41
N GLU A 579 -10.96 -2.56 14.63
CA GLU A 579 -11.33 -1.71 15.78
C GLU A 579 -12.81 -1.33 15.74
N LEU A 580 -13.35 -0.95 14.57
CA LEU A 580 -14.75 -0.59 14.41
C LEU A 580 -15.68 -1.79 14.56
N GLU A 581 -15.33 -2.95 13.97
CA GLU A 581 -16.10 -4.19 14.10
C GLU A 581 -16.19 -4.64 15.56
N SER A 582 -15.09 -4.51 16.32
CA SER A 582 -15.06 -4.81 17.76
C SER A 582 -15.96 -3.87 18.57
N ALA A 583 -16.16 -2.64 18.10
CA ALA A 583 -17.09 -1.66 18.67
C ALA A 583 -18.53 -1.78 18.12
N GLY A 584 -18.83 -2.82 17.32
CA GLY A 584 -20.14 -3.05 16.73
C GLY A 584 -20.49 -2.11 15.57
N LYS A 585 -19.49 -1.51 14.91
CA LYS A 585 -19.65 -0.58 13.80
C LYS A 585 -19.14 -1.17 12.49
N SER A 586 -19.81 -0.84 11.39
CA SER A 586 -19.36 -1.20 10.04
C SER A 586 -18.59 -0.05 9.42
N LEU A 587 -17.32 -0.28 9.05
CA LEU A 587 -16.53 0.70 8.30
C LEU A 587 -17.25 1.08 6.98
N SER A 588 -17.90 0.14 6.30
CA SER A 588 -18.58 0.43 5.04
C SER A 588 -19.74 1.41 5.19
N HIS A 589 -20.48 1.35 6.30
CA HIS A 589 -21.53 2.33 6.59
C HIS A 589 -20.94 3.71 6.92
N ILE A 590 -19.80 3.75 7.61
CA ILE A 590 -19.10 5.00 7.95
C ILE A 590 -18.52 5.66 6.69
N GLU A 591 -18.00 4.88 5.74
CA GLU A 591 -17.55 5.36 4.44
C GLU A 591 -18.69 5.99 3.63
N ASP A 592 -19.92 5.48 3.77
CA ASP A 592 -21.09 6.01 3.06
C ASP A 592 -21.48 7.42 3.50
N ILE A 593 -21.04 7.86 4.69
CA ILE A 593 -21.28 9.19 5.25
C ILE A 593 -20.42 10.28 4.57
N GLU A 594 -19.25 9.92 4.03
CA GLU A 594 -18.39 10.86 3.34
C GLU A 594 -19.08 11.40 2.08
N PRO A 595 -19.24 12.73 1.92
CA PRO A 595 -19.66 13.28 0.64
C PRO A 595 -18.54 13.13 -0.40
N GLU A 596 -18.86 12.56 -1.57
CA GLU A 596 -17.87 12.44 -2.65
C GLU A 596 -17.52 13.84 -3.19
N PRO A 597 -16.22 14.23 -3.26
CA PRO A 597 -15.84 15.53 -3.79
C PRO A 597 -16.31 15.75 -5.23
N SER A 598 -17.13 16.79 -5.44
CA SER A 598 -17.69 17.17 -6.74
C SER A 598 -16.69 17.93 -7.61
N LEU A 599 -15.48 17.39 -7.77
CA LEU A 599 -14.33 18.07 -8.41
C LEU A 599 -14.09 17.63 -9.86
N GLY A 600 -14.90 16.70 -10.39
CA GLY A 600 -14.74 16.21 -11.76
C GLY A 600 -16.01 15.63 -12.34
N ASN A 601 -15.91 15.15 -13.58
CA ASN A 601 -17.03 14.58 -14.33
C ASN A 601 -16.68 13.24 -14.99
N GLY A 602 -15.64 13.23 -15.83
CA GLY A 602 -15.42 12.18 -16.82
C GLY A 602 -14.12 11.40 -16.66
N GLY A 603 -13.74 10.74 -17.76
CA GLY A 603 -12.49 9.99 -17.86
C GLY A 603 -11.24 10.87 -17.69
N LEU A 604 -11.30 12.13 -18.13
CA LEU A 604 -10.20 13.10 -17.98
C LEU A 604 -9.92 13.37 -16.50
N GLY A 605 -10.94 13.73 -15.72
CA GLY A 605 -10.79 13.98 -14.30
C GLY A 605 -10.40 12.72 -13.52
N ARG A 606 -10.91 11.56 -13.93
CA ARG A 606 -10.54 10.30 -13.26
C ARG A 606 -9.10 9.88 -13.54
N LEU A 607 -8.61 10.16 -14.75
CA LEU A 607 -7.22 9.93 -15.13
C LEU A 607 -6.29 10.83 -14.31
N ALA A 608 -6.59 12.13 -14.24
CA ALA A 608 -5.84 13.08 -13.41
C ALA A 608 -5.74 12.60 -11.95
N SER A 609 -6.84 12.10 -11.39
CA SER A 609 -6.85 11.51 -10.04
C SER A 609 -6.05 10.21 -9.90
N CYS A 610 -6.04 9.32 -10.90
CA CYS A 610 -5.17 8.14 -10.88
C CYS A 610 -3.69 8.52 -11.00
N PHE A 611 -3.38 9.56 -11.77
CA PHE A 611 -2.02 10.05 -12.01
C PHE A 611 -1.42 10.66 -10.74
N ILE A 612 -2.12 11.55 -10.04
CA ILE A 612 -1.62 12.12 -8.78
C ILE A 612 -1.43 11.07 -7.68
N ASP A 613 -2.28 10.03 -7.62
CA ASP A 613 -2.09 8.89 -6.70
C ASP A 613 -0.81 8.10 -7.03
N SER A 614 -0.54 7.89 -8.31
CA SER A 614 0.64 7.16 -8.78
C SER A 614 1.93 7.98 -8.63
N MET A 615 1.87 9.29 -8.88
CA MET A 615 2.97 10.22 -8.61
C MET A 615 3.40 10.14 -7.14
N SER A 616 2.43 10.17 -6.21
CA SER A 616 2.72 10.04 -4.78
C SER A 616 3.23 8.64 -4.42
N THR A 617 2.64 7.59 -5.00
CA THR A 617 3.07 6.19 -4.80
C THR A 617 4.49 5.93 -5.32
N LEU A 618 4.92 6.60 -6.38
CA LEU A 618 6.27 6.51 -6.91
C LEU A 618 7.27 7.46 -6.21
N GLY A 619 6.81 8.31 -5.29
CA GLY A 619 7.66 9.28 -4.59
C GLY A 619 8.12 10.44 -5.46
N LEU A 620 7.41 10.73 -6.56
CA LEU A 620 7.74 11.85 -7.45
C LEU A 620 7.27 13.17 -6.83
N ASN A 621 8.10 14.20 -6.92
CA ASN A 621 7.70 15.57 -6.55
C ASN A 621 6.79 16.15 -7.64
N ALA A 622 5.51 15.84 -7.54
CA ALA A 622 4.50 16.21 -8.53
C ALA A 622 3.17 16.50 -7.85
N GLU A 623 2.54 17.62 -8.21
CA GLU A 623 1.29 18.07 -7.61
C GLU A 623 0.23 18.38 -8.67
N GLY A 624 -1.03 18.08 -8.36
CA GLY A 624 -2.17 18.47 -9.17
C GLY A 624 -2.53 19.94 -8.92
N VAL A 625 -3.00 20.64 -9.95
CA VAL A 625 -3.55 21.99 -9.83
C VAL A 625 -4.89 22.09 -10.56
N GLY A 626 -5.93 22.53 -9.86
CA GLY A 626 -7.29 22.68 -10.40
C GLY A 626 -8.11 23.73 -9.64
N LEU A 627 -9.44 23.68 -9.79
CA LEU A 627 -10.38 24.56 -9.12
C LEU A 627 -11.21 23.81 -8.05
N ASN A 628 -11.54 24.50 -6.96
CA ASN A 628 -12.40 23.97 -5.91
C ASN A 628 -13.88 24.20 -6.26
N TYR A 629 -14.48 23.33 -7.08
CA TYR A 629 -15.88 23.47 -7.46
C TYR A 629 -16.83 23.14 -6.30
N HIS A 630 -17.75 24.05 -5.99
CA HIS A 630 -18.69 23.87 -4.86
C HIS A 630 -19.79 22.86 -5.19
N TYR A 631 -20.23 22.80 -6.46
CA TYR A 631 -21.36 21.98 -6.91
C TYR A 631 -21.02 20.98 -8.04
N GLY A 632 -19.75 20.91 -8.44
CA GLY A 632 -19.27 20.10 -9.57
C GLY A 632 -20.05 20.33 -10.86
N LEU A 633 -20.28 19.26 -11.63
CA LEU A 633 -21.08 19.35 -12.86
C LEU A 633 -22.57 19.56 -12.53
N PHE A 634 -23.17 18.57 -11.86
CA PHE A 634 -24.49 18.61 -11.22
C PHE A 634 -24.80 17.23 -10.58
N LYS A 635 -25.75 17.20 -9.65
CA LYS A 635 -26.39 15.99 -9.12
C LYS A 635 -27.50 15.56 -10.07
N GLN A 636 -27.38 14.36 -10.64
CA GLN A 636 -28.39 13.83 -11.55
C GLN A 636 -29.57 13.29 -10.74
N VAL A 637 -30.79 13.67 -11.11
CA VAL A 637 -32.01 13.13 -10.52
C VAL A 637 -32.99 12.76 -11.62
N PHE A 638 -33.61 11.58 -11.54
CA PHE A 638 -34.62 11.16 -12.49
C PHE A 638 -36.02 11.51 -12.00
N LYS A 639 -36.78 12.25 -12.82
CA LYS A 639 -38.19 12.58 -12.54
C LYS A 639 -39.00 12.34 -13.80
N LYS A 640 -40.06 11.53 -13.71
CA LYS A 640 -40.92 11.16 -14.86
C LYS A 640 -40.13 10.64 -16.06
N ASN A 641 -39.20 9.72 -15.81
CA ASN A 641 -38.30 9.15 -16.83
C ASN A 641 -37.41 10.18 -17.54
N GLU A 642 -37.15 11.35 -16.97
CA GLU A 642 -36.25 12.36 -17.55
C GLU A 642 -35.12 12.73 -16.59
N GLN A 643 -33.96 13.09 -17.14
CA GLN A 643 -32.84 13.63 -16.37
C GLN A 643 -33.13 15.07 -15.93
N HIS A 644 -32.98 15.33 -14.64
CA HIS A 644 -32.89 16.67 -14.06
C HIS A 644 -31.52 16.88 -13.42
N ALA A 645 -31.12 18.15 -13.33
CA ALA A 645 -29.88 18.59 -12.71
C ALA A 645 -30.18 19.42 -11.46
N GLU A 646 -29.58 19.03 -10.35
CA GLU A 646 -29.59 19.76 -9.08
C GLU A 646 -28.14 20.10 -8.67
N PRO A 647 -27.90 21.10 -7.81
CA PRO A 647 -26.56 21.36 -7.29
C PRO A 647 -26.01 20.15 -6.51
N ASN A 648 -24.71 19.85 -6.63
CA ASN A 648 -24.08 18.69 -5.98
C ASN A 648 -23.15 19.13 -4.84
N ASP A 649 -23.74 19.62 -3.74
CA ASP A 649 -23.01 20.00 -2.52
C ASP A 649 -22.15 18.84 -1.99
N TRP A 650 -20.92 19.17 -1.57
CA TRP A 650 -20.00 18.19 -0.96
C TRP A 650 -19.07 18.79 0.09
N ILE A 651 -18.86 20.11 0.09
CA ILE A 651 -17.95 20.79 1.03
C ILE A 651 -18.67 20.93 2.38
N GLU A 652 -18.06 20.34 3.41
CA GLU A 652 -18.49 20.38 4.80
C GLU A 652 -17.45 21.14 5.64
N ASP A 653 -17.87 21.68 6.80
CA ASP A 653 -16.96 22.35 7.75
C ASP A 653 -15.77 21.46 8.16
N SER A 654 -16.03 20.16 8.28
CA SER A 654 -15.01 19.13 8.49
C SER A 654 -14.81 18.34 7.21
N SER A 655 -13.77 18.68 6.45
CA SER A 655 -13.42 18.02 5.20
C SER A 655 -11.91 17.76 5.07
N TRP A 656 -11.53 17.11 3.96
CA TRP A 656 -10.14 16.89 3.58
C TRP A 656 -9.42 18.16 3.11
N LEU A 657 -10.14 19.26 2.91
CA LEU A 657 -9.53 20.54 2.55
C LEU A 657 -8.65 21.04 3.71
N ILE A 658 -7.47 21.50 3.36
CA ILE A 658 -6.47 22.12 4.22
C ILE A 658 -6.33 23.55 3.74
N PRO A 659 -6.93 24.52 4.45
CA PRO A 659 -6.80 25.93 4.10
C PRO A 659 -5.34 26.37 4.15
N THR A 660 -4.97 27.29 3.26
CA THR A 660 -3.65 27.92 3.26
C THR A 660 -3.78 29.44 3.29
N ASP A 661 -2.69 30.12 3.65
CA ASP A 661 -2.60 31.58 3.56
C ASP A 661 -2.17 32.07 2.16
N ILE A 662 -2.01 31.15 1.20
CA ILE A 662 -1.58 31.47 -0.17
C ILE A 662 -2.75 32.09 -0.94
N SER A 663 -2.48 33.22 -1.57
CA SER A 663 -3.44 34.04 -2.31
C SER A 663 -2.73 34.79 -3.42
N TYR A 664 -3.38 34.89 -4.58
CA TYR A 664 -2.86 35.60 -5.74
C TYR A 664 -3.88 36.58 -6.32
N GLU A 665 -3.37 37.65 -6.90
CA GLU A 665 -4.16 38.56 -7.74
C GLU A 665 -4.19 38.02 -9.17
N VAL A 666 -5.40 37.87 -9.72
CA VAL A 666 -5.65 37.43 -11.09
C VAL A 666 -6.30 38.56 -11.88
N PRO A 667 -5.56 39.21 -12.80
CA PRO A 667 -6.06 40.37 -13.52
C PRO A 667 -6.97 39.97 -14.70
N PHE A 668 -8.18 40.52 -14.73
CA PHE A 668 -9.06 40.51 -15.91
C PHE A 668 -9.19 41.92 -16.46
N LYS A 669 -9.82 42.07 -17.63
CA LYS A 669 -10.01 43.38 -18.28
C LYS A 669 -10.64 44.45 -17.38
N LYS A 670 -11.67 44.06 -16.62
CA LYS A 670 -12.54 44.99 -15.88
C LYS A 670 -12.27 45.02 -14.38
N PHE A 671 -11.66 43.97 -13.84
CA PHE A 671 -11.45 43.78 -12.41
C PHE A 671 -10.29 42.80 -12.16
N THR A 672 -9.82 42.73 -10.92
CA THR A 672 -8.85 41.75 -10.46
C THR A 672 -9.53 40.89 -9.41
N LEU A 673 -9.39 39.57 -9.52
CA LEU A 673 -9.86 38.65 -8.48
C LEU A 673 -8.71 38.28 -7.54
N THR A 674 -9.04 38.11 -6.26
CA THR A 674 -8.13 37.55 -5.27
C THR A 674 -8.48 36.09 -5.03
N SER A 675 -7.54 35.20 -5.32
CA SER A 675 -7.72 33.77 -5.07
C SER A 675 -7.49 33.39 -3.61
N LYS A 676 -7.97 32.23 -3.22
CA LYS A 676 -7.51 31.47 -2.06
C LYS A 676 -7.12 30.07 -2.53
N LEU A 677 -6.20 29.43 -1.82
CA LEU A 677 -5.78 28.07 -2.08
C LEU A 677 -6.16 27.15 -0.92
N ASP A 678 -6.87 26.08 -1.24
CA ASP A 678 -7.07 24.92 -0.37
C ASP A 678 -6.26 23.73 -0.93
N ARG A 679 -5.67 22.92 -0.05
CA ARG A 679 -4.93 21.71 -0.42
C ARG A 679 -5.65 20.44 0.04
N ILE A 680 -5.49 19.36 -0.71
CA ILE A 680 -5.82 18.00 -0.27
C ILE A 680 -4.52 17.19 -0.24
N ASP A 681 -4.26 16.47 0.84
CA ASP A 681 -3.15 15.52 0.92
C ASP A 681 -3.39 14.34 -0.06
N ILE A 682 -2.41 14.09 -0.93
CA ILE A 682 -2.39 12.93 -1.83
C ILE A 682 -1.34 11.95 -1.32
N LEU A 683 -1.80 10.89 -0.66
CA LEU A 683 -0.95 9.88 -0.03
C LEU A 683 -0.53 8.81 -1.03
N GLY A 684 0.74 8.40 -0.99
CA GLY A 684 1.27 7.28 -1.76
C GLY A 684 1.14 5.97 -0.99
N TYR A 685 0.98 4.85 -1.68
CA TYR A 685 0.84 3.53 -1.04
C TYR A 685 2.07 3.19 -0.18
N LYS A 686 1.87 3.14 1.14
CA LYS A 686 2.90 2.91 2.17
C LYS A 686 4.14 3.78 2.00
N LYS A 687 3.94 5.08 1.72
CA LYS A 687 5.02 6.06 1.63
C LYS A 687 5.13 6.93 2.87
N GLU A 688 6.36 7.31 3.18
CA GLU A 688 6.65 8.29 4.24
C GLU A 688 6.47 9.73 3.78
N THR A 689 6.42 9.97 2.48
CA THR A 689 6.19 11.28 1.88
C THR A 689 4.75 11.44 1.40
N LYS A 690 4.34 12.69 1.15
CA LYS A 690 3.06 13.03 0.52
C LYS A 690 3.21 14.10 -0.55
N ASN A 691 2.21 14.20 -1.42
CA ASN A 691 2.03 15.30 -2.36
C ASN A 691 0.72 16.06 -2.04
N TYR A 692 0.49 17.16 -2.76
CA TYR A 692 -0.77 17.91 -2.69
C TYR A 692 -1.53 17.90 -4.02
N LEU A 693 -2.86 17.96 -3.89
CA LEU A 693 -3.74 18.53 -4.91
C LEU A 693 -4.07 19.96 -4.48
N ASN A 694 -3.68 20.94 -5.31
CA ASN A 694 -3.88 22.36 -5.10
C ASN A 694 -5.18 22.81 -5.79
N LEU A 695 -6.16 23.26 -5.01
CA LEU A 695 -7.48 23.67 -5.50
C LEU A 695 -7.69 25.17 -5.24
N PHE A 696 -7.69 25.95 -6.31
CA PHE A 696 -7.91 27.39 -6.23
C PHE A 696 -9.39 27.73 -6.21
N ASP A 697 -9.73 28.75 -5.43
CA ASP A 697 -11.09 29.22 -5.24
C ASP A 697 -11.12 30.74 -5.02
N ILE A 698 -12.31 31.34 -5.01
CA ILE A 698 -12.55 32.72 -4.60
C ILE A 698 -13.21 32.75 -3.22
N LYS A 699 -13.02 33.84 -2.46
CA LYS A 699 -13.65 33.98 -1.13
C LYS A 699 -15.13 34.35 -1.20
N SER A 700 -15.57 34.93 -2.31
CA SER A 700 -16.87 35.56 -2.51
C SER A 700 -17.93 34.68 -3.18
N VAL A 701 -17.71 33.36 -3.27
CA VAL A 701 -18.69 32.43 -3.88
C VAL A 701 -20.07 32.61 -3.24
N ASN A 702 -21.10 32.82 -4.07
CA ASN A 702 -22.47 33.06 -3.62
C ASN A 702 -23.45 32.00 -4.16
N PRO A 703 -23.75 30.95 -3.37
CA PRO A 703 -24.77 29.95 -3.71
C PRO A 703 -26.16 30.52 -4.03
N LYS A 704 -26.50 31.71 -3.52
CA LYS A 704 -27.83 32.32 -3.73
C LYS A 704 -28.08 32.75 -5.17
N LEU A 705 -27.06 32.74 -6.04
CA LEU A 705 -27.19 32.96 -7.47
C LEU A 705 -27.95 31.82 -8.16
N ILE A 706 -27.96 30.62 -7.56
CA ILE A 706 -28.66 29.44 -8.08
C ILE A 706 -30.16 29.62 -7.84
N LYS A 707 -30.95 29.62 -8.91
CA LYS A 707 -32.40 29.86 -8.86
C LYS A 707 -33.20 28.57 -8.94
N LYS A 708 -33.06 27.84 -10.05
CA LYS A 708 -33.85 26.63 -10.32
C LYS A 708 -32.95 25.58 -10.96
N GLY A 709 -32.88 24.39 -10.34
CA GLY A 709 -31.93 23.36 -10.76
C GLY A 709 -30.51 23.90 -10.66
N ILE A 710 -29.85 24.07 -11.81
CA ILE A 710 -28.49 24.61 -11.92
C ILE A 710 -28.44 25.95 -12.69
N GLU A 711 -29.58 26.62 -12.88
CA GLU A 711 -29.62 27.94 -13.52
C GLU A 711 -29.10 29.02 -12.56
N PHE A 712 -28.12 29.82 -13.02
CA PHE A 712 -27.55 30.95 -12.28
C PHE A 712 -27.14 32.09 -13.24
N ASP A 713 -26.89 33.29 -12.69
CA ASP A 713 -26.37 34.41 -13.48
C ASP A 713 -24.89 34.19 -13.84
N LYS A 714 -24.63 33.86 -15.11
CA LYS A 714 -23.28 33.60 -15.62
C LYS A 714 -22.38 34.84 -15.66
N THR A 715 -22.93 36.05 -15.51
CA THR A 715 -22.17 37.31 -15.59
C THR A 715 -21.62 37.81 -14.24
N ALA A 716 -22.10 37.26 -13.12
CA ALA A 716 -21.65 37.59 -11.78
C ALA A 716 -20.32 36.89 -11.42
N ILE A 717 -19.27 37.13 -12.22
CA ILE A 717 -18.00 36.39 -12.16
C ILE A 717 -17.36 36.40 -10.77
N GLU A 718 -17.38 37.55 -10.09
CA GLU A 718 -16.83 37.74 -8.73
C GLU A 718 -17.52 36.86 -7.68
N GLU A 719 -18.67 36.27 -7.98
CA GLU A 719 -19.46 35.46 -7.05
C GLU A 719 -19.76 34.05 -7.56
N ASN A 720 -19.51 33.75 -8.85
CA ASN A 720 -19.93 32.50 -9.50
C ASN A 720 -18.79 31.60 -10.00
N LEU A 721 -17.55 32.10 -10.05
CA LEU A 721 -16.46 31.52 -10.84
C LEU A 721 -16.24 30.02 -10.60
N THR A 722 -16.32 29.60 -9.34
CA THR A 722 -16.06 28.22 -8.88
C THR A 722 -17.33 27.52 -8.40
N LEU A 723 -18.52 28.02 -8.75
CA LEU A 723 -19.77 27.32 -8.42
C LEU A 723 -19.85 25.95 -9.11
N PHE A 724 -19.75 25.93 -10.44
CA PHE A 724 -19.95 24.74 -11.26
C PHE A 724 -18.75 24.42 -12.14
N LEU A 725 -18.45 23.13 -12.27
CA LEU A 725 -17.59 22.58 -13.30
C LEU A 725 -18.35 22.58 -14.63
N TYR A 726 -17.70 23.05 -15.68
CA TYR A 726 -18.26 23.07 -17.02
C TYR A 726 -19.66 23.70 -17.09
N PRO A 727 -19.80 24.98 -16.65
CA PRO A 727 -21.07 25.67 -16.75
C PRO A 727 -21.56 25.66 -18.20
N ASP A 728 -22.88 25.64 -18.35
CA ASP A 728 -23.54 25.64 -19.66
C ASP A 728 -23.03 26.81 -20.51
N ASP A 729 -22.54 26.46 -21.69
CA ASP A 729 -21.83 27.29 -22.67
C ASP A 729 -22.61 27.39 -23.99
N SER A 730 -23.93 27.12 -23.95
CA SER A 730 -24.82 27.30 -25.09
C SER A 730 -25.07 28.76 -25.47
N ASP A 731 -24.61 29.71 -24.64
CA ASP A 731 -24.67 31.15 -24.88
C ASP A 731 -23.31 31.84 -24.67
N LYS A 732 -23.19 33.06 -25.19
CA LYS A 732 -21.96 33.87 -25.09
C LYS A 732 -21.50 34.04 -23.64
N ASN A 733 -22.41 34.23 -22.69
CA ASN A 733 -22.02 34.48 -21.29
C ASN A 733 -21.42 33.22 -20.64
N GLY A 734 -21.92 32.04 -20.96
CA GLY A 734 -21.33 30.76 -20.55
C GLY A 734 -19.96 30.55 -21.15
N GLU A 735 -19.79 30.81 -22.46
CA GLU A 735 -18.49 30.81 -23.13
C GLU A 735 -17.47 31.74 -22.44
N LEU A 736 -17.87 32.98 -22.13
CA LEU A 736 -17.00 33.91 -21.41
C LEU A 736 -16.64 33.40 -20.00
N LEU A 737 -17.60 32.85 -19.26
CA LEU A 737 -17.36 32.28 -17.92
C LEU A 737 -16.33 31.12 -17.98
N ARG A 738 -16.35 30.28 -19.01
CA ARG A 738 -15.31 29.25 -19.22
C ARG A 738 -13.93 29.86 -19.37
N ILE A 739 -13.78 30.94 -20.14
CA ILE A 739 -12.51 31.67 -20.29
C ILE A 739 -12.05 32.23 -18.93
N TYR A 740 -12.96 32.83 -18.15
CA TYR A 740 -12.64 33.31 -16.80
C TYR A 740 -12.13 32.17 -15.91
N GLN A 741 -12.80 31.02 -15.90
CA GLN A 741 -12.41 29.84 -15.12
C GLN A 741 -11.02 29.33 -15.50
N GLN A 742 -10.78 29.13 -16.81
CA GLN A 742 -9.51 28.64 -17.32
C GLN A 742 -8.37 29.60 -16.99
N TYR A 743 -8.54 30.91 -17.24
CA TYR A 743 -7.49 31.88 -16.94
C TYR A 743 -7.23 32.01 -15.43
N PHE A 744 -8.28 31.96 -14.61
CA PHE A 744 -8.13 31.96 -13.16
C PHE A 744 -7.32 30.75 -12.68
N MET A 745 -7.61 29.55 -13.18
CA MET A 745 -6.84 28.35 -12.86
C MET A 745 -5.37 28.51 -13.28
N VAL A 746 -5.10 28.93 -14.52
CA VAL A 746 -3.72 28.96 -15.04
C VAL A 746 -2.87 30.09 -14.45
N SER A 747 -3.45 31.25 -14.15
CA SER A 747 -2.71 32.35 -13.53
C SER A 747 -2.31 32.02 -12.10
N ASN A 748 -3.20 31.40 -11.34
CA ASN A 748 -2.86 30.87 -10.03
C ASN A 748 -1.78 29.79 -10.09
N ALA A 749 -1.89 28.83 -11.02
CA ALA A 749 -0.91 27.78 -11.20
C ALA A 749 0.49 28.34 -11.55
N ALA A 750 0.56 29.30 -12.47
CA ALA A 750 1.78 29.94 -12.91
C ALA A 750 2.44 30.78 -11.80
N GLN A 751 1.64 31.47 -10.97
CA GLN A 751 2.18 32.22 -9.83
C GLN A 751 2.71 31.27 -8.74
N LEU A 752 1.97 30.22 -8.41
CA LEU A 752 2.38 29.21 -7.45
C LEU A 752 3.72 28.55 -7.82
N LEU A 753 3.86 28.10 -9.07
CA LEU A 753 5.09 27.41 -9.48
C LEU A 753 6.31 28.34 -9.47
N ILE A 754 6.13 29.62 -9.80
CA ILE A 754 7.20 30.63 -9.77
C ILE A 754 7.64 30.88 -8.34
N ASP A 755 6.70 31.12 -7.42
CA ASP A 755 7.01 31.37 -6.00
C ASP A 755 7.74 30.17 -5.39
N GLU A 756 7.22 28.96 -5.58
CA GLU A 756 7.86 27.76 -5.03
C GLU A 756 9.24 27.50 -5.67
N ALA A 757 9.47 27.85 -6.93
CA ALA A 757 10.80 27.75 -7.56
C ALA A 757 11.79 28.76 -6.97
N ILE A 758 11.36 30.00 -6.73
CA ILE A 758 12.18 31.04 -6.07
C ILE A 758 12.54 30.61 -4.65
N GLU A 759 11.58 30.06 -3.89
CA GLU A 759 11.82 29.52 -2.55
C GLU A 759 12.89 28.41 -2.54
N ARG A 760 12.99 27.64 -3.62
CA ARG A 760 14.03 26.61 -3.83
C ARG A 760 15.34 27.15 -4.43
N GLY A 761 15.44 28.47 -4.62
CA GLY A 761 16.66 29.15 -5.09
C GLY A 761 16.79 29.30 -6.61
N SER A 762 15.73 29.08 -7.38
CA SER A 762 15.74 29.38 -8.83
C SER A 762 15.91 30.88 -9.09
N ASN A 763 16.68 31.21 -10.12
CA ASN A 763 16.82 32.59 -10.61
C ASN A 763 15.84 32.92 -11.77
N LEU A 764 14.89 32.02 -12.04
CA LEU A 764 13.89 32.08 -13.11
C LEU A 764 14.41 31.93 -14.55
N HIS A 765 15.69 32.17 -14.81
CA HIS A 765 16.31 31.78 -16.09
C HIS A 765 16.48 30.26 -16.17
N ASP A 766 16.71 29.62 -15.02
CA ASP A 766 16.78 28.18 -14.82
C ASP A 766 15.45 27.54 -14.43
N LEU A 767 14.31 28.21 -14.63
CA LEU A 767 13.01 27.76 -14.15
C LEU A 767 12.64 26.34 -14.62
N ALA A 768 13.05 25.96 -15.84
CA ALA A 768 12.84 24.62 -16.39
C ALA A 768 13.58 23.51 -15.61
N ASP A 769 14.60 23.83 -14.80
CA ASP A 769 15.28 22.88 -13.93
C ASP A 769 14.55 22.67 -12.60
N TYR A 770 13.61 23.55 -12.27
CA TYR A 770 12.87 23.56 -11.01
C TYR A 770 11.40 23.21 -11.16
N ALA A 771 10.82 23.42 -12.35
CA ALA A 771 9.41 23.23 -12.60
C ALA A 771 9.18 22.64 -14.00
N TYR A 772 8.20 21.76 -14.10
CA TYR A 772 7.66 21.24 -15.36
C TYR A 772 6.14 21.27 -15.30
N VAL A 773 5.48 21.72 -16.36
CA VAL A 773 4.02 21.85 -16.43
C VAL A 773 3.48 20.83 -17.43
N GLN A 774 2.64 19.92 -16.94
CA GLN A 774 1.84 19.07 -17.82
C GLN A 774 0.45 19.69 -17.97
N ILE A 775 0.08 20.04 -19.20
CA ILE A 775 -1.27 20.51 -19.52
C ILE A 775 -2.13 19.34 -19.98
N ASN A 776 -3.23 19.11 -19.25
CA ASN A 776 -4.16 18.02 -19.47
C ASN A 776 -5.32 18.48 -20.37
N ASP A 777 -5.22 18.19 -21.67
CA ASP A 777 -6.07 18.76 -22.73
C ASP A 777 -5.88 20.29 -22.89
N THR A 778 -6.75 20.98 -23.64
CA THR A 778 -6.60 22.42 -23.98
C THR A 778 -7.07 23.40 -22.90
N HIS A 779 -7.77 22.93 -21.86
CA HIS A 779 -8.26 23.82 -20.79
C HIS A 779 -7.17 24.70 -20.15
N PRO A 780 -5.93 24.21 -19.93
CA PRO A 780 -4.87 25.00 -19.32
C PRO A 780 -3.90 25.64 -20.34
N SER A 781 -4.19 25.66 -21.65
CA SER A 781 -3.28 26.22 -22.68
C SER A 781 -2.83 27.66 -22.38
N MET A 782 -3.68 28.45 -21.74
CA MET A 782 -3.37 29.83 -21.35
C MET A 782 -2.22 29.96 -20.33
N VAL A 783 -1.75 28.86 -19.73
CA VAL A 783 -0.56 28.87 -18.86
C VAL A 783 0.70 29.30 -19.62
N ILE A 784 0.81 28.95 -20.91
CA ILE A 784 1.95 29.31 -21.76
C ILE A 784 2.09 30.83 -21.87
N PRO A 785 1.09 31.58 -22.40
CA PRO A 785 1.20 33.04 -22.48
C PRO A 785 1.23 33.71 -21.11
N GLU A 786 0.67 33.11 -20.06
CA GLU A 786 0.66 33.70 -18.72
C GLU A 786 2.04 33.61 -18.04
N LEU A 787 2.73 32.46 -18.16
CA LEU A 787 4.13 32.35 -17.71
C LEU A 787 5.02 33.36 -18.44
N ILE A 788 4.88 33.47 -19.75
CA ILE A 788 5.63 34.47 -20.54
C ILE A 788 5.33 35.88 -20.04
N ARG A 789 4.06 36.20 -19.78
CA ARG A 789 3.66 37.50 -19.24
C ARG A 789 4.31 37.77 -17.89
N LEU A 790 4.24 36.83 -16.94
CA LEU A 790 4.84 36.98 -15.61
C LEU A 790 6.37 37.15 -15.71
N LEU A 791 7.06 36.30 -16.46
CA LEU A 791 8.52 36.38 -16.63
C LEU A 791 8.94 37.71 -17.26
N THR A 792 8.18 38.22 -18.22
CA THR A 792 8.54 39.46 -18.94
C THR A 792 8.14 40.73 -18.20
N GLU A 793 6.90 40.82 -17.71
CA GLU A 793 6.36 42.03 -17.10
C GLU A 793 6.73 42.16 -15.61
N LYS A 794 6.69 41.05 -14.86
CA LYS A 794 6.97 41.05 -13.41
C LYS A 794 8.46 40.85 -13.11
N HIS A 795 9.13 39.98 -13.87
CA HIS A 795 10.52 39.58 -13.62
C HIS A 795 11.54 40.13 -14.64
N GLN A 796 11.09 40.94 -15.61
CA GLN A 796 11.94 41.66 -16.56
C GLN A 796 12.84 40.78 -17.44
N ILE A 797 12.48 39.50 -17.63
CA ILE A 797 13.13 38.60 -18.60
C ILE A 797 12.74 39.02 -20.02
N LYS A 798 13.68 38.92 -20.97
CA LYS A 798 13.40 39.29 -22.36
C LYS A 798 12.36 38.34 -22.97
N PHE A 799 11.47 38.86 -23.81
CA PHE A 799 10.39 38.07 -24.40
C PHE A 799 10.86 36.79 -25.10
N ALA A 800 11.92 36.86 -25.92
CA ALA A 800 12.45 35.69 -26.61
C ALA A 800 12.97 34.63 -25.63
N GLU A 801 13.64 35.05 -24.55
CA GLU A 801 14.15 34.16 -23.52
C GLU A 801 13.02 33.52 -22.70
N ALA A 802 12.01 34.31 -22.31
CA ALA A 802 10.83 33.79 -21.62
C ALA A 802 10.08 32.74 -22.44
N VAL A 803 9.97 32.93 -23.76
CA VAL A 803 9.38 31.94 -24.68
C VAL A 803 10.17 30.63 -24.68
N GLU A 804 11.51 30.68 -24.74
CA GLU A 804 12.34 29.47 -24.71
C GLU A 804 12.29 28.75 -23.36
N ILE A 805 12.29 29.49 -22.23
CA ILE A 805 12.11 28.90 -20.90
C ILE A 805 10.80 28.12 -20.85
N VAL A 806 9.69 28.78 -21.23
CA VAL A 806 8.35 28.16 -21.20
C VAL A 806 8.25 26.98 -22.15
N ARG A 807 8.78 27.08 -23.37
CA ARG A 807 8.79 25.97 -24.34
C ARG A 807 9.49 24.73 -23.78
N ASN A 808 10.57 24.90 -23.02
CA ASN A 808 11.37 23.80 -22.47
C ASN A 808 10.81 23.17 -21.19
N MET A 809 9.76 23.75 -20.60
CA MET A 809 9.18 23.27 -19.34
C MET A 809 7.69 22.90 -19.44
N VAL A 810 7.10 22.88 -20.64
CA VAL A 810 5.67 22.57 -20.85
C VAL A 810 5.54 21.32 -21.72
N GLY A 811 4.69 20.38 -21.29
CA GLY A 811 4.24 19.21 -22.06
C GLY A 811 2.74 19.18 -22.25
N TYR A 812 2.28 18.83 -23.45
CA TYR A 812 0.86 18.76 -23.83
C TYR A 812 0.37 17.33 -24.01
N THR A 813 -0.69 16.96 -23.31
CA THR A 813 -1.42 15.70 -23.55
C THR A 813 -2.73 15.98 -24.25
N ASN A 814 -2.91 15.38 -25.43
CA ASN A 814 -4.16 15.45 -26.16
C ASN A 814 -5.08 14.27 -25.81
N HIS A 815 -6.33 14.56 -25.44
CA HIS A 815 -7.37 13.57 -25.17
C HIS A 815 -8.48 13.53 -26.22
N THR A 816 -8.37 14.37 -27.26
CA THR A 816 -9.37 14.54 -28.31
C THR A 816 -8.85 14.01 -29.64
N ILE A 817 -9.63 13.18 -30.33
CA ILE A 817 -9.23 12.66 -31.65
C ILE A 817 -9.37 13.75 -32.70
N LEU A 818 -10.58 14.25 -32.90
CA LEU A 818 -10.94 15.13 -34.01
C LEU A 818 -10.36 16.55 -33.84
N ALA A 819 -9.50 16.98 -34.76
CA ALA A 819 -8.90 18.31 -34.73
C ALA A 819 -9.94 19.45 -34.83
N GLU A 820 -11.07 19.20 -35.47
CA GLU A 820 -12.18 20.15 -35.51
C GLU A 820 -12.82 20.38 -34.14
N ALA A 821 -12.78 19.38 -33.26
CA ALA A 821 -13.34 19.40 -31.91
C ALA A 821 -12.39 19.99 -30.86
N LEU A 822 -11.13 20.28 -31.24
CA LEU A 822 -10.20 21.00 -30.38
C LEU A 822 -10.68 22.43 -30.12
N GLU A 823 -10.44 22.89 -28.89
CA GLU A 823 -10.95 24.16 -28.39
C GLU A 823 -10.44 25.37 -29.17
N LYS A 824 -11.39 26.24 -29.54
CA LYS A 824 -11.15 27.47 -30.30
C LYS A 824 -11.90 28.62 -29.64
N TRP A 825 -11.18 29.67 -29.30
CA TRP A 825 -11.81 30.88 -28.75
C TRP A 825 -11.86 32.00 -29.79
N PRO A 826 -13.01 32.66 -30.00
CA PRO A 826 -13.05 33.90 -30.75
C PRO A 826 -12.10 34.92 -30.12
N LEU A 827 -11.21 35.52 -30.92
CA LEU A 827 -10.24 36.50 -30.43
C LEU A 827 -10.92 37.67 -29.70
N ALA A 828 -12.11 38.05 -30.16
CA ALA A 828 -12.93 39.09 -29.53
C ALA A 828 -13.38 38.74 -28.10
N TYR A 829 -13.61 37.46 -27.80
CA TYR A 829 -14.02 37.01 -26.47
C TYR A 829 -12.83 37.02 -25.51
N LEU A 830 -11.65 36.56 -25.98
CA LEU A 830 -10.42 36.71 -25.21
C LEU A 830 -10.06 38.19 -24.97
N ASP A 831 -10.23 39.07 -25.96
CA ASP A 831 -10.02 40.53 -25.80
C ASP A 831 -11.05 41.18 -24.83
N GLU A 832 -12.19 40.52 -24.56
CA GLU A 832 -13.20 40.96 -23.58
C GLU A 832 -12.81 40.56 -22.15
N VAL A 833 -12.09 39.45 -21.98
CA VAL A 833 -11.75 38.85 -20.66
C VAL A 833 -10.30 39.13 -20.26
N VAL A 834 -9.33 38.85 -21.15
CA VAL A 834 -7.87 38.87 -20.90
C VAL A 834 -7.09 39.60 -22.02
N PRO A 835 -7.34 40.89 -22.28
CA PRO A 835 -6.69 41.63 -23.38
C PRO A 835 -5.17 41.71 -23.25
N HIS A 836 -4.64 41.73 -22.02
CA HIS A 836 -3.20 41.66 -21.74
C HIS A 836 -2.59 40.36 -22.23
N LEU A 837 -3.28 39.23 -22.01
CA LEU A 837 -2.84 37.93 -22.50
C LEU A 837 -2.97 37.81 -24.03
N VAL A 838 -4.02 38.40 -24.61
CA VAL A 838 -4.18 38.45 -26.08
C VAL A 838 -3.01 39.17 -26.75
N ALA A 839 -2.45 40.21 -26.12
CA ALA A 839 -1.26 40.88 -26.64
C ALA A 839 -0.04 39.93 -26.72
N ILE A 840 0.11 39.01 -25.75
CA ILE A 840 1.13 37.96 -25.78
C ILE A 840 0.82 36.92 -26.85
N ILE A 841 -0.42 36.43 -26.93
CA ILE A 841 -0.85 35.47 -27.96
C ILE A 841 -0.60 36.00 -29.38
N LYS A 842 -0.92 37.28 -29.65
CA LYS A 842 -0.63 37.92 -30.95
C LYS A 842 0.88 37.99 -31.25
N LYS A 843 1.74 38.15 -30.23
CA LYS A 843 3.21 38.09 -30.40
C LYS A 843 3.67 36.67 -30.72
N LEU A 844 3.13 35.67 -30.04
CA LEU A 844 3.41 34.25 -30.30
C LEU A 844 2.97 33.83 -31.70
N ASP A 845 1.76 34.21 -32.11
CA ASP A 845 1.25 33.98 -33.45
C ASP A 845 2.12 34.65 -34.53
N LYS A 846 2.64 35.86 -34.26
CA LYS A 846 3.58 36.53 -35.16
C LYS A 846 4.92 35.80 -35.29
N LEU A 847 5.42 35.19 -34.21
CA LEU A 847 6.62 34.34 -34.27
C LEU A 847 6.38 33.12 -35.15
N VAL A 848 5.26 32.42 -34.94
CA VAL A 848 4.87 31.25 -35.75
C VAL A 848 4.71 31.63 -37.22
N HIS A 849 4.02 32.72 -37.53
CA HIS A 849 3.87 33.21 -38.91
C HIS A 849 5.19 33.60 -39.58
N ALA A 850 6.18 34.06 -38.81
CA ALA A 850 7.49 34.38 -39.34
C ALA A 850 8.21 33.12 -39.83
N GLU A 851 8.10 32.03 -39.06
CA GLU A 851 8.78 30.75 -39.27
C GLU A 851 8.03 29.82 -40.23
N TYR A 852 6.72 29.66 -40.07
CA TYR A 852 5.88 28.72 -40.83
C TYR A 852 4.81 29.45 -41.64
N LYS A 853 4.65 29.08 -42.92
CA LYS A 853 3.67 29.70 -43.83
C LYS A 853 2.39 28.89 -44.02
N ASP A 854 2.37 27.64 -43.55
CA ASP A 854 1.19 26.79 -43.66
C ASP A 854 0.06 27.35 -42.78
N PRO A 855 -1.12 27.68 -43.33
CA PRO A 855 -2.25 28.15 -42.54
C PRO A 855 -2.80 27.10 -41.57
N ALA A 856 -2.55 25.81 -41.79
CA ALA A 856 -3.04 24.72 -40.93
C ALA A 856 -2.38 24.68 -39.55
N VAL A 857 -1.20 25.30 -39.40
CA VAL A 857 -0.46 25.30 -38.13
C VAL A 857 -0.53 26.64 -37.39
N GLN A 858 -1.19 27.66 -37.95
CA GLN A 858 -1.21 28.99 -37.31
C GLN A 858 -2.06 28.97 -36.03
N ILE A 859 -1.69 29.82 -35.06
CA ILE A 859 -2.41 29.93 -33.78
C ILE A 859 -3.70 30.71 -33.97
N ILE A 860 -3.65 31.80 -34.75
CA ILE A 860 -4.83 32.61 -35.07
C ILE A 860 -5.23 32.37 -36.53
N ASP A 861 -6.44 31.87 -36.74
CA ASP A 861 -6.94 31.63 -38.09
C ASP A 861 -7.52 32.89 -38.77
N LYS A 862 -7.87 32.75 -40.05
CA LYS A 862 -8.46 33.83 -40.86
C LYS A 862 -9.81 34.33 -40.33
N GLN A 863 -10.53 33.51 -39.56
CA GLN A 863 -11.79 33.87 -38.91
C GLN A 863 -11.58 34.51 -37.54
N LYS A 864 -10.31 34.81 -37.17
CA LYS A 864 -9.92 35.39 -35.87
C LYS A 864 -10.32 34.50 -34.70
N ARG A 865 -10.15 33.19 -34.84
CA ARG A 865 -10.23 32.23 -33.73
C ARG A 865 -8.82 31.86 -33.31
N VAL A 866 -8.60 31.76 -32.00
CA VAL A 866 -7.38 31.27 -31.39
C VAL A 866 -7.52 29.77 -31.19
N HIS A 867 -6.65 28.99 -31.82
CA HIS A 867 -6.59 27.54 -31.69
C HIS A 867 -5.67 27.18 -30.53
N MET A 868 -6.26 26.78 -29.40
CA MET A 868 -5.51 26.59 -28.15
C MET A 868 -4.50 25.45 -28.27
N ALA A 869 -4.91 24.32 -28.86
CA ALA A 869 -4.02 23.19 -29.13
C ALA A 869 -2.84 23.55 -30.06
N HIS A 870 -3.03 24.46 -31.03
CA HIS A 870 -1.94 24.87 -31.92
C HIS A 870 -0.87 25.65 -31.14
N MET A 871 -1.29 26.50 -30.20
CA MET A 871 -0.38 27.20 -29.30
C MET A 871 0.38 26.20 -28.42
N ASP A 872 -0.30 25.20 -27.88
CA ASP A 872 0.32 24.17 -27.05
C ASP A 872 1.41 23.40 -27.80
N ILE A 873 1.14 22.97 -29.03
CA ILE A 873 2.10 22.20 -29.84
C ILE A 873 3.34 23.03 -30.20
N HIS A 874 3.17 24.32 -30.54
CA HIS A 874 4.30 25.20 -30.85
C HIS A 874 5.20 25.49 -29.65
N PHE A 875 4.61 25.65 -28.47
CA PHE A 875 5.30 26.13 -27.26
C PHE A 875 5.33 25.11 -26.12
N SER A 876 5.31 23.82 -26.45
CA SER A 876 5.69 22.71 -25.59
C SER A 876 6.89 21.96 -26.19
N ASN A 877 7.60 21.20 -25.36
CA ASN A 877 8.68 20.31 -25.81
C ASN A 877 8.18 18.87 -26.09
N SER A 878 6.96 18.54 -25.70
CA SER A 878 6.36 17.20 -25.83
C SER A 878 4.87 17.31 -26.10
N VAL A 879 4.39 16.50 -27.04
CA VAL A 879 2.98 16.31 -27.37
C VAL A 879 2.70 14.82 -27.33
N ASN A 880 1.82 14.36 -26.44
CA ASN A 880 1.55 12.94 -26.31
C ASN A 880 0.09 12.56 -26.49
N GLY A 881 -0.13 11.44 -27.17
CA GLY A 881 -1.40 10.73 -27.19
C GLY A 881 -1.55 9.78 -26.00
N VAL A 882 -2.74 9.20 -25.88
CA VAL A 882 -3.23 8.49 -24.67
C VAL A 882 -3.53 7.00 -24.89
N ALA A 883 -3.27 6.52 -26.10
CA ALA A 883 -3.28 5.12 -26.53
C ALA A 883 -2.42 5.03 -27.81
N ALA A 884 -1.93 3.83 -28.13
CA ALA A 884 -1.05 3.65 -29.28
C ALA A 884 -1.73 4.05 -30.59
N LEU A 885 -2.91 3.47 -30.87
CA LEU A 885 -3.70 3.78 -32.07
C LEU A 885 -4.07 5.26 -32.14
N HIS A 886 -4.48 5.86 -31.02
CA HIS A 886 -4.80 7.27 -30.96
C HIS A 886 -3.61 8.15 -31.34
N THR A 887 -2.43 7.86 -30.81
CA THR A 887 -1.20 8.60 -31.14
C THR A 887 -0.88 8.50 -32.63
N GLU A 888 -1.07 7.33 -33.25
CA GLU A 888 -0.85 7.17 -34.69
C GLU A 888 -1.89 7.92 -35.53
N ILE A 889 -3.14 7.99 -35.10
CA ILE A 889 -4.16 8.84 -35.75
C ILE A 889 -3.73 10.31 -35.69
N LEU A 890 -3.25 10.79 -34.53
CA LEU A 890 -2.77 12.18 -34.41
C LEU A 890 -1.61 12.48 -35.38
N LYS A 891 -0.62 11.59 -35.50
CA LYS A 891 0.53 11.79 -36.39
C LYS A 891 0.17 11.73 -37.86
N ASN A 892 -0.73 10.81 -38.24
CA ASN A 892 -0.97 10.45 -39.63
C ASN A 892 -2.15 11.19 -40.28
N SER A 893 -3.10 11.70 -39.49
CA SER A 893 -4.24 12.50 -39.98
C SER A 893 -4.39 13.83 -39.24
N GLU A 894 -4.80 13.81 -37.97
CA GLU A 894 -5.40 14.97 -37.29
C GLU A 894 -4.40 16.12 -37.03
N LEU A 895 -3.18 15.79 -36.61
CA LEU A 895 -2.09 16.73 -36.33
C LEU A 895 -0.89 16.53 -37.27
N LYS A 896 -1.13 15.93 -38.45
CA LYS A 896 -0.09 15.62 -39.45
C LYS A 896 0.76 16.83 -39.83
N ALA A 897 0.13 18.00 -39.99
CA ALA A 897 0.85 19.23 -40.34
C ALA A 897 1.86 19.63 -39.26
N PHE A 898 1.52 19.44 -37.97
CA PHE A 898 2.43 19.68 -36.86
C PHE A 898 3.49 18.59 -36.72
N TYR A 899 3.12 17.32 -36.93
CA TYR A 899 4.07 16.21 -36.89
C TYR A 899 5.17 16.34 -37.95
N ALA A 900 4.84 16.89 -39.13
CA ALA A 900 5.83 17.21 -40.16
C ALA A 900 6.84 18.29 -39.75
N LEU A 901 6.48 19.17 -38.81
CA LEU A 901 7.36 20.22 -38.29
C LEU A 901 8.17 19.75 -37.08
N TYR A 902 7.53 18.98 -36.19
CA TYR A 902 8.06 18.61 -34.88
C TYR A 902 7.96 17.11 -34.62
N PRO A 903 8.52 16.24 -35.48
CA PRO A 903 8.36 14.80 -35.33
C PRO A 903 8.89 14.27 -33.99
N GLU A 904 9.90 14.92 -33.42
CA GLU A 904 10.53 14.58 -32.14
C GLU A 904 9.65 14.85 -30.91
N LYS A 905 8.67 15.75 -31.01
CA LYS A 905 7.77 16.07 -29.87
C LYS A 905 6.71 14.99 -29.64
N PHE A 906 6.31 14.28 -30.70
CA PHE A 906 5.15 13.39 -30.65
C PHE A 906 5.47 12.02 -30.07
N ASN A 907 4.85 11.68 -28.94
CA ASN A 907 5.03 10.39 -28.27
C ASN A 907 3.70 9.78 -27.79
N ASN A 908 3.74 8.54 -27.30
CA ASN A 908 2.57 7.86 -26.72
C ASN A 908 2.76 7.66 -25.22
N LYS A 909 1.68 7.87 -24.46
CA LYS A 909 1.57 7.44 -23.05
C LYS A 909 0.20 6.81 -22.85
N THR A 910 0.09 5.50 -23.15
CA THR A 910 -1.17 4.78 -22.95
C THR A 910 -1.64 4.94 -21.52
N ASN A 911 -2.90 5.36 -21.33
CA ASN A 911 -3.49 5.60 -20.01
C ASN A 911 -3.37 4.40 -19.06
N GLY A 912 -3.62 4.68 -17.78
CA GLY A 912 -3.71 3.66 -16.75
C GLY A 912 -4.62 4.06 -15.59
N ILE A 913 -4.85 3.11 -14.68
CA ILE A 913 -5.69 3.25 -13.49
C ILE A 913 -4.92 2.86 -12.24
N THR A 914 -5.23 3.50 -11.10
CA THR A 914 -4.61 3.13 -9.83
C THR A 914 -5.20 1.83 -9.30
N PHE A 915 -4.34 0.84 -9.01
CA PHE A 915 -4.79 -0.46 -8.50
C PHE A 915 -5.21 -0.38 -7.03
N ARG A 916 -4.77 0.63 -6.29
CA ARG A 916 -5.20 0.84 -4.89
C ARG A 916 -6.71 1.03 -4.80
N ARG A 917 -7.27 1.90 -5.64
CA ARG A 917 -8.73 2.11 -5.67
C ARG A 917 -9.46 1.00 -6.42
N TRP A 918 -8.99 0.65 -7.62
CA TRP A 918 -9.76 -0.18 -8.56
C TRP A 918 -9.52 -1.69 -8.42
N LEU A 919 -8.74 -2.12 -7.43
CA LEU A 919 -8.59 -3.52 -7.03
C LEU A 919 -8.55 -3.65 -5.50
N GLU A 920 -7.55 -3.07 -4.83
CA GLU A 920 -7.34 -3.27 -3.39
C GLU A 920 -8.53 -2.81 -2.55
N PHE A 921 -9.15 -1.68 -2.92
CA PHE A 921 -10.36 -1.20 -2.25
C PHE A 921 -11.63 -1.81 -2.85
N SER A 922 -11.86 -1.61 -4.15
CA SER A 922 -13.14 -1.95 -4.77
C SER A 922 -13.42 -3.45 -4.80
N ASN A 923 -12.40 -4.30 -4.78
CA ASN A 923 -12.54 -5.75 -4.87
C ASN A 923 -11.56 -6.49 -3.94
N GLN A 924 -11.70 -6.20 -2.64
CA GLN A 924 -10.91 -6.82 -1.56
C GLN A 924 -10.85 -8.36 -1.63
N PRO A 925 -11.96 -9.09 -1.92
CA PRO A 925 -11.89 -10.55 -2.04
C PRO A 925 -10.98 -11.00 -3.19
N LEU A 926 -11.02 -10.33 -4.34
CA LEU A 926 -10.12 -10.62 -5.46
C LEU A 926 -8.67 -10.27 -5.13
N ALA A 927 -8.43 -9.09 -4.53
CA ALA A 927 -7.08 -8.68 -4.13
C ALA A 927 -6.45 -9.68 -3.14
N ALA A 928 -7.22 -10.14 -2.14
CA ALA A 928 -6.76 -11.17 -1.21
C ALA A 928 -6.44 -12.49 -1.92
N TYR A 929 -7.26 -12.89 -2.89
CA TYR A 929 -7.06 -14.14 -3.62
C TYR A 929 -5.86 -14.08 -4.59
N ILE A 930 -5.61 -12.93 -5.22
CA ILE A 930 -4.39 -12.72 -6.01
C ILE A 930 -3.15 -12.87 -5.11
N LYS A 931 -3.16 -12.27 -3.91
CA LYS A 931 -2.06 -12.41 -2.94
C LYS A 931 -1.83 -13.85 -2.51
N GLU A 932 -2.90 -14.62 -2.32
CA GLU A 932 -2.83 -16.05 -2.00
C GLU A 932 -2.13 -16.86 -3.11
N LEU A 933 -2.42 -16.55 -4.38
CA LEU A 933 -1.88 -17.30 -5.52
C LEU A 933 -0.45 -16.91 -5.91
N ILE A 934 -0.14 -15.61 -5.92
CA ILE A 934 1.10 -15.08 -6.53
C ILE A 934 1.93 -14.15 -5.63
N GLY A 935 1.51 -13.94 -4.38
CA GLY A 935 2.11 -12.98 -3.46
C GLY A 935 1.66 -11.53 -3.69
N ASP A 936 2.23 -10.59 -2.94
CA ASP A 936 1.85 -9.17 -2.94
C ASP A 936 2.79 -8.26 -3.77
N GLU A 937 3.78 -8.82 -4.46
CA GLU A 937 4.71 -8.09 -5.32
C GLU A 937 4.00 -7.23 -6.39
N TYR A 938 2.79 -7.62 -6.82
CA TYR A 938 2.03 -6.88 -7.84
C TYR A 938 1.62 -5.47 -7.40
N LEU A 939 1.65 -5.18 -6.09
CA LEU A 939 1.38 -3.86 -5.54
C LEU A 939 2.49 -2.86 -5.85
N HIS A 940 3.71 -3.35 -6.07
CA HIS A 940 4.87 -2.56 -6.49
C HIS A 940 5.13 -2.67 -7.99
N ASP A 941 4.91 -3.84 -8.57
CA ASP A 941 5.06 -4.11 -10.00
C ASP A 941 3.84 -4.86 -10.53
N ALA A 942 2.86 -4.10 -11.04
CA ALA A 942 1.61 -4.65 -11.56
C ALA A 942 1.79 -5.71 -12.66
N THR A 943 2.94 -5.77 -13.34
CA THR A 943 3.22 -6.81 -14.35
C THR A 943 3.30 -8.22 -13.74
N LYS A 944 3.53 -8.33 -12.43
CA LYS A 944 3.53 -9.64 -11.73
C LYS A 944 2.18 -10.36 -11.77
N LEU A 945 1.08 -9.67 -12.10
CA LEU A 945 -0.21 -10.31 -12.37
C LEU A 945 -0.12 -11.40 -13.46
N GLU A 946 0.86 -11.34 -14.37
CA GLU A 946 1.05 -12.36 -15.40
C GLU A 946 1.33 -13.77 -14.83
N LYS A 947 1.82 -13.86 -13.59
CA LYS A 947 1.98 -15.13 -12.87
C LYS A 947 0.65 -15.90 -12.76
N LEU A 948 -0.50 -15.21 -12.81
CA LEU A 948 -1.83 -15.83 -12.80
C LEU A 948 -2.09 -16.73 -14.02
N LEU A 949 -1.37 -16.55 -15.13
CA LEU A 949 -1.50 -17.41 -16.32
C LEU A 949 -1.13 -18.86 -16.03
N ALA A 950 -0.31 -19.13 -15.00
CA ALA A 950 -0.02 -20.50 -14.56
C ALA A 950 -1.26 -21.25 -14.04
N PHE A 951 -2.34 -20.51 -13.71
CA PHE A 951 -3.58 -21.04 -13.15
C PHE A 951 -4.76 -20.99 -14.13
N LYS A 952 -4.53 -20.65 -15.41
CA LYS A 952 -5.58 -20.53 -16.43
C LYS A 952 -6.36 -21.81 -16.71
N ASP A 953 -5.77 -22.97 -16.40
CA ASP A 953 -6.39 -24.30 -16.57
C ASP A 953 -6.87 -24.88 -15.22
N ASP A 954 -6.70 -24.15 -14.11
CA ASP A 954 -7.04 -24.63 -12.77
C ASP A 954 -8.52 -24.39 -12.44
N LYS A 955 -9.28 -25.48 -12.47
CA LYS A 955 -10.72 -25.48 -12.17
C LYS A 955 -11.06 -24.96 -10.77
N LYS A 956 -10.16 -25.07 -9.80
CA LYS A 956 -10.38 -24.51 -8.45
C LYS A 956 -10.30 -22.99 -8.48
N VAL A 957 -9.37 -22.44 -9.26
CA VAL A 957 -9.25 -20.99 -9.48
C VAL A 957 -10.49 -20.48 -10.21
N HIS A 958 -10.97 -21.19 -11.22
CA HIS A 958 -12.21 -20.82 -11.92
C HIS A 958 -13.43 -20.76 -10.99
N GLN A 959 -13.59 -21.79 -10.15
CA GLN A 959 -14.67 -21.84 -9.15
C GLN A 959 -14.57 -20.69 -8.14
N GLN A 960 -13.36 -20.37 -7.68
CA GLN A 960 -13.15 -19.31 -6.71
C GLN A 960 -13.36 -17.92 -7.33
N LEU A 961 -12.95 -17.68 -8.57
CA LEU A 961 -13.24 -16.44 -9.30
C LEU A 961 -14.74 -16.23 -9.51
N ALA A 962 -15.46 -17.28 -9.92
CA ALA A 962 -16.91 -17.24 -10.07
C ALA A 962 -17.61 -16.94 -8.72
N LYS A 963 -17.12 -17.53 -7.62
CA LYS A 963 -17.60 -17.25 -6.27
C LYS A 963 -17.37 -15.80 -5.86
N ILE A 964 -16.16 -15.27 -6.05
CA ILE A 964 -15.82 -13.87 -5.76
C ILE A 964 -16.71 -12.92 -6.58
N LYS A 965 -16.90 -13.21 -7.87
CA LYS A 965 -17.80 -12.44 -8.73
C LYS A 965 -19.22 -12.42 -8.16
N PHE A 966 -19.74 -13.57 -7.73
CA PHE A 966 -21.07 -13.68 -7.12
C PHE A 966 -21.19 -12.91 -5.80
N GLU A 967 -20.18 -12.97 -4.94
CA GLU A 967 -20.12 -12.17 -3.69
C GLU A 967 -20.15 -10.66 -3.99
N ASN A 968 -19.43 -10.22 -5.03
CA ASN A 968 -19.47 -8.84 -5.49
C ASN A 968 -20.87 -8.45 -6.03
N LYS A 969 -21.57 -9.37 -6.71
CA LYS A 969 -22.97 -9.14 -7.12
C LYS A 969 -23.91 -8.97 -5.93
N LEU A 970 -23.70 -9.72 -4.85
CA LEU A 970 -24.46 -9.55 -3.61
C LEU A 970 -24.17 -8.20 -2.95
N ALA A 971 -22.91 -7.78 -2.90
CA ALA A 971 -22.52 -6.47 -2.40
C ALA A 971 -23.15 -5.33 -3.24
N LEU A 972 -23.13 -5.46 -4.56
CA LEU A 972 -23.81 -4.53 -5.46
C LEU A 972 -25.33 -4.52 -5.22
N LYS A 973 -25.96 -5.68 -5.07
CA LYS A 973 -27.40 -5.79 -4.78
C LYS A 973 -27.77 -5.05 -3.50
N ALA A 974 -27.01 -5.25 -2.41
CA ALA A 974 -27.23 -4.54 -1.16
C ALA A 974 -27.11 -3.02 -1.36
N TYR A 975 -26.03 -2.57 -1.99
CA TYR A 975 -25.79 -1.16 -2.26
C TYR A 975 -26.90 -0.52 -3.12
N LEU A 976 -27.29 -1.15 -4.22
CA LEU A 976 -28.33 -0.65 -5.13
C LEU A 976 -29.71 -0.61 -4.48
N LYS A 977 -30.02 -1.59 -3.63
CA LYS A 977 -31.28 -1.61 -2.87
C LYS A 977 -31.34 -0.45 -1.89
N GLU A 978 -30.29 -0.28 -1.09
CA GLU A 978 -30.23 0.73 -0.03
C GLU A 978 -30.14 2.16 -0.58
N ASN A 979 -29.27 2.40 -1.56
CA ASN A 979 -28.93 3.74 -2.02
C ASN A 979 -29.70 4.19 -3.27
N LYS A 980 -30.27 3.24 -4.04
CA LYS A 980 -30.88 3.51 -5.34
C LYS A 980 -32.30 2.93 -5.49
N GLY A 981 -32.78 2.17 -4.51
CA GLY A 981 -34.08 1.51 -4.58
C GLY A 981 -34.21 0.48 -5.70
N ILE A 982 -33.08 -0.06 -6.19
CA ILE A 982 -33.04 -1.04 -7.28
C ILE A 982 -32.88 -2.44 -6.69
N GLU A 983 -33.85 -3.32 -6.95
CA GLU A 983 -33.76 -4.74 -6.62
C GLU A 983 -33.03 -5.49 -7.75
N LEU A 984 -31.75 -5.78 -7.52
CA LEU A 984 -30.90 -6.54 -8.44
C LEU A 984 -31.07 -8.05 -8.22
N ASP A 985 -31.07 -8.83 -9.32
CA ASP A 985 -30.98 -10.28 -9.29
C ASP A 985 -29.54 -10.75 -9.48
N GLU A 986 -28.93 -11.19 -8.39
CA GLU A 986 -27.55 -11.68 -8.30
C GLU A 986 -27.28 -12.95 -9.14
N ASN A 987 -28.34 -13.70 -9.52
CA ASN A 987 -28.21 -14.92 -10.31
C ASN A 987 -28.24 -14.67 -11.83
N SER A 988 -28.28 -13.41 -12.24
CA SER A 988 -28.26 -12.98 -13.64
C SER A 988 -26.84 -12.71 -14.16
N ILE A 989 -26.71 -12.68 -15.48
CA ILE A 989 -25.55 -12.07 -16.15
C ILE A 989 -25.70 -10.55 -15.99
N ILE A 990 -24.69 -9.90 -15.41
CA ILE A 990 -24.63 -8.45 -15.25
C ILE A 990 -23.82 -7.86 -16.41
N ASP A 991 -24.54 -7.13 -17.24
CA ASP A 991 -24.05 -6.46 -18.43
C ASP A 991 -24.08 -4.94 -18.19
N THR A 992 -22.90 -4.31 -18.19
CA THR A 992 -22.76 -2.95 -17.65
C THR A 992 -22.14 -1.98 -18.66
N GLN A 993 -22.85 -0.89 -18.93
CA GLN A 993 -22.39 0.25 -19.71
C GLN A 993 -22.38 1.54 -18.88
N ILE A 994 -21.23 1.85 -18.26
CA ILE A 994 -21.05 2.99 -17.34
C ILE A 994 -20.13 4.08 -17.90
N LYS A 995 -20.69 5.00 -18.69
CA LYS A 995 -19.98 6.13 -19.30
C LYS A 995 -20.91 7.32 -19.45
N ARG A 996 -20.36 8.54 -19.62
CA ARG A 996 -21.13 9.74 -19.98
C ARG A 996 -22.07 9.47 -21.16
N PHE A 997 -23.26 10.05 -21.17
CA PHE A 997 -24.18 9.92 -22.29
C PHE A 997 -23.74 10.82 -23.44
N HIS A 998 -23.42 10.21 -24.57
CA HIS A 998 -23.06 10.87 -25.81
C HIS A 998 -23.35 9.91 -26.96
N GLU A 999 -23.88 10.41 -28.08
CA GLU A 999 -24.26 9.56 -29.22
C GLU A 999 -23.13 8.64 -29.72
N TYR A 1000 -21.87 9.09 -29.79
CA TYR A 1000 -20.74 8.23 -30.19
C TYR A 1000 -20.43 7.10 -29.22
N LYS A 1001 -20.86 7.16 -27.95
CA LYS A 1001 -20.70 6.06 -26.96
C LYS A 1001 -21.78 5.00 -27.10
N ARG A 1002 -22.80 5.28 -27.91
CA ARG A 1002 -23.78 4.33 -28.42
C ARG A 1002 -24.58 3.58 -27.34
N GLN A 1003 -24.91 4.23 -26.22
CA GLN A 1003 -25.91 3.69 -25.28
C GLN A 1003 -27.26 3.40 -25.99
N GLN A 1004 -27.59 4.17 -27.03
CA GLN A 1004 -28.76 3.94 -27.86
C GLN A 1004 -28.67 2.64 -28.69
N MET A 1005 -27.48 2.19 -29.11
CA MET A 1005 -27.31 0.89 -29.77
C MET A 1005 -27.57 -0.25 -28.78
N ASN A 1006 -27.10 -0.11 -27.53
CA ASN A 1006 -27.41 -1.07 -26.47
C ASN A 1006 -28.91 -1.07 -26.13
N ALA A 1007 -29.57 0.09 -26.09
CA ALA A 1007 -31.01 0.19 -25.92
C ALA A 1007 -31.80 -0.48 -27.06
N LEU A 1008 -31.34 -0.39 -28.32
CA LEU A 1008 -31.94 -1.11 -29.44
C LEU A 1008 -31.78 -2.63 -29.30
N TYR A 1009 -30.64 -3.12 -28.78
CA TYR A 1009 -30.47 -4.53 -28.46
C TYR A 1009 -31.42 -4.98 -27.34
N VAL A 1010 -31.58 -4.15 -26.30
CA VAL A 1010 -32.56 -4.41 -25.22
C VAL A 1010 -33.97 -4.57 -25.78
N ILE A 1011 -34.36 -3.72 -26.74
CA ILE A 1011 -35.63 -3.85 -27.46
C ILE A 1011 -35.68 -5.16 -28.26
N HIS A 1012 -34.63 -5.49 -29.01
CA HIS A 1012 -34.55 -6.75 -29.76
C HIS A 1012 -34.73 -7.96 -28.82
N LYS A 1013 -33.99 -8.02 -27.72
CA LYS A 1013 -34.08 -9.10 -26.72
C LYS A 1013 -35.46 -9.16 -26.06
N TYR A 1014 -36.04 -8.01 -25.70
CA TYR A 1014 -37.41 -7.95 -25.20
C TYR A 1014 -38.37 -8.61 -26.19
N LEU A 1015 -38.29 -8.24 -27.46
CA LEU A 1015 -39.17 -8.74 -28.51
C LEU A 1015 -38.96 -10.24 -28.83
N GLU A 1016 -37.73 -10.75 -28.75
CA GLU A 1016 -37.44 -12.19 -28.84
C GLU A 1016 -38.08 -12.99 -27.69
N ILE A 1017 -37.98 -12.48 -26.45
CA ILE A 1017 -38.63 -13.10 -25.28
C ILE A 1017 -40.14 -13.11 -25.46
N LYS A 1018 -40.75 -12.00 -25.94
CA LYS A 1018 -42.18 -11.94 -26.24
C LYS A 1018 -42.61 -12.91 -27.36
N ALA A 1019 -41.70 -13.21 -28.29
CA ALA A 1019 -41.90 -14.20 -29.34
C ALA A 1019 -41.66 -15.65 -28.88
N GLY A 1020 -41.24 -15.87 -27.62
CA GLY A 1020 -41.02 -17.19 -27.04
C GLY A 1020 -39.58 -17.72 -27.13
N LYS A 1021 -38.64 -16.93 -27.67
CA LYS A 1021 -37.21 -17.26 -27.65
C LYS A 1021 -36.60 -16.76 -26.35
N LEU A 1022 -36.54 -17.64 -25.36
CA LEU A 1022 -36.13 -17.32 -23.99
C LEU A 1022 -34.60 -17.47 -23.84
N PRO A 1023 -33.91 -16.57 -23.12
CA PRO A 1023 -32.50 -16.74 -22.81
C PRO A 1023 -32.29 -17.87 -21.80
N LYS A 1024 -31.13 -18.55 -21.88
CA LYS A 1024 -30.77 -19.65 -20.96
C LYS A 1024 -30.56 -19.15 -19.54
N ARG A 1025 -29.83 -18.06 -19.36
CA ARG A 1025 -29.70 -17.30 -18.11
C ARG A 1025 -30.45 -15.98 -18.19
N LYS A 1026 -30.94 -15.52 -17.05
CA LYS A 1026 -31.45 -14.15 -16.91
C LYS A 1026 -30.34 -13.13 -17.16
N ILE A 1027 -30.68 -12.02 -17.80
CA ILE A 1027 -29.78 -10.92 -18.14
C ILE A 1027 -30.21 -9.67 -17.38
N THR A 1028 -29.27 -8.95 -16.78
CA THR A 1028 -29.51 -7.62 -16.21
C THR A 1028 -28.60 -6.61 -16.87
N VAL A 1029 -29.18 -5.71 -17.66
CA VAL A 1029 -28.46 -4.62 -18.34
C VAL A 1029 -28.46 -3.39 -17.43
N ILE A 1030 -27.28 -2.88 -17.10
CA ILE A 1030 -27.09 -1.73 -16.22
C ILE A 1030 -26.40 -0.60 -16.98
N PHE A 1031 -27.05 0.55 -17.01
CA PHE A 1031 -26.49 1.80 -17.48
C PHE A 1031 -26.09 2.71 -16.31
N GLY A 1032 -25.11 3.57 -16.53
CA GLY A 1032 -24.79 4.66 -15.61
C GLY A 1032 -24.02 5.77 -16.31
N GLY A 1033 -24.43 7.02 -16.08
CA GLY A 1033 -23.77 8.17 -16.69
C GLY A 1033 -24.64 9.42 -16.65
N LYS A 1034 -24.02 10.57 -16.91
CA LYS A 1034 -24.68 11.87 -17.00
C LYS A 1034 -24.69 12.36 -18.45
N ALA A 1035 -25.78 13.01 -18.86
CA ALA A 1035 -25.84 13.80 -20.10
C ALA A 1035 -25.63 15.28 -19.78
N ALA A 1036 -24.89 16.01 -20.62
CA ALA A 1036 -24.79 17.46 -20.48
C ALA A 1036 -26.20 18.09 -20.58
N PRO A 1037 -26.51 19.15 -19.80
CA PRO A 1037 -27.84 19.77 -19.80
C PRO A 1037 -28.28 20.30 -21.17
N ALA A 1038 -27.34 20.78 -21.98
CA ALA A 1038 -27.60 21.28 -23.33
C ALA A 1038 -27.71 20.16 -24.39
N TYR A 1039 -27.31 18.93 -24.08
CA TYR A 1039 -27.28 17.83 -25.05
C TYR A 1039 -28.63 17.10 -25.10
N VAL A 1040 -29.54 17.65 -25.90
CA VAL A 1040 -30.93 17.18 -26.00
C VAL A 1040 -31.04 15.70 -26.40
N ILE A 1041 -30.34 15.25 -27.45
CA ILE A 1041 -30.42 13.84 -27.90
C ILE A 1041 -29.89 12.87 -26.82
N ALA A 1042 -28.80 13.21 -26.13
CA ALA A 1042 -28.29 12.39 -25.03
C ALA A 1042 -29.31 12.24 -23.89
N GLN A 1043 -30.09 13.30 -23.60
CA GLN A 1043 -31.20 13.21 -22.64
C GLN A 1043 -32.37 12.36 -23.17
N ASP A 1044 -32.65 12.39 -24.48
CA ASP A 1044 -33.68 11.55 -25.09
C ASP A 1044 -33.30 10.07 -25.05
N ILE A 1045 -32.01 9.75 -25.16
CA ILE A 1045 -31.48 8.38 -24.98
C ILE A 1045 -31.67 7.92 -23.54
N ILE A 1046 -31.34 8.76 -22.54
CA ILE A 1046 -31.63 8.48 -21.13
C ILE A 1046 -33.13 8.22 -20.94
N HIS A 1047 -33.97 9.07 -21.54
CA HIS A 1047 -35.41 8.97 -21.45
C HIS A 1047 -35.94 7.63 -22.00
N LEU A 1048 -35.44 7.21 -23.17
CA LEU A 1048 -35.76 5.91 -23.76
C LEU A 1048 -35.39 4.76 -22.81
N ILE A 1049 -34.15 4.76 -22.27
CA ILE A 1049 -33.67 3.69 -21.38
C ILE A 1049 -34.52 3.61 -20.11
N LEU A 1050 -34.91 4.76 -19.53
CA LEU A 1050 -35.79 4.79 -18.36
C LEU A 1050 -37.18 4.21 -18.68
N CYS A 1051 -37.78 4.60 -19.81
CA CYS A 1051 -39.06 4.03 -20.26
C CYS A 1051 -38.98 2.51 -20.51
N LEU A 1052 -37.88 2.05 -21.13
CA LEU A 1052 -37.64 0.61 -21.35
C LEU A 1052 -37.45 -0.12 -20.03
N SER A 1053 -36.72 0.46 -19.07
CA SER A 1053 -36.53 -0.15 -17.75
C SER A 1053 -37.87 -0.34 -17.02
N GLU A 1054 -38.75 0.67 -17.05
CA GLU A 1054 -40.07 0.59 -16.45
C GLU A 1054 -40.96 -0.44 -17.16
N LEU A 1055 -40.94 -0.47 -18.50
CA LEU A 1055 -41.69 -1.45 -19.29
C LEU A 1055 -41.26 -2.88 -19.00
N ILE A 1056 -39.94 -3.14 -19.05
CA ILE A 1056 -39.36 -4.48 -18.99
C ILE A 1056 -39.48 -5.06 -17.58
N ASN A 1057 -39.11 -4.27 -16.55
CA ASN A 1057 -39.09 -4.76 -15.17
C ASN A 1057 -40.50 -5.04 -14.64
N ASN A 1058 -41.53 -4.38 -15.19
CA ASN A 1058 -42.93 -4.58 -14.81
C ASN A 1058 -43.70 -5.55 -15.72
N ASP A 1059 -43.10 -6.08 -16.80
CA ASP A 1059 -43.73 -7.12 -17.63
C ASP A 1059 -43.46 -8.51 -17.02
N PRO A 1060 -44.48 -9.19 -16.42
CA PRO A 1060 -44.27 -10.45 -15.71
C PRO A 1060 -43.88 -11.62 -16.63
N LYS A 1061 -44.01 -11.45 -17.96
CA LYS A 1061 -43.53 -12.43 -18.94
C LYS A 1061 -42.04 -12.24 -19.26
N VAL A 1062 -41.49 -11.06 -19.02
CA VAL A 1062 -40.12 -10.71 -19.44
C VAL A 1062 -39.18 -10.52 -18.26
N ASN A 1063 -39.62 -9.93 -17.14
CA ASN A 1063 -38.76 -9.60 -16.00
C ASN A 1063 -38.06 -10.81 -15.34
N LYS A 1064 -38.55 -12.03 -15.60
CA LYS A 1064 -37.91 -13.29 -15.20
C LYS A 1064 -36.65 -13.62 -15.99
N TYR A 1065 -36.46 -12.97 -17.14
CA TYR A 1065 -35.42 -13.26 -18.12
C TYR A 1065 -34.56 -12.03 -18.46
N LEU A 1066 -35.12 -10.83 -18.35
CA LEU A 1066 -34.42 -9.58 -18.65
C LEU A 1066 -34.80 -8.50 -17.63
N ASN A 1067 -33.80 -7.87 -17.03
CA ASN A 1067 -33.94 -6.63 -16.28
C ASN A 1067 -33.09 -5.52 -16.93
N VAL A 1068 -33.55 -4.28 -16.80
CA VAL A 1068 -32.82 -3.09 -17.27
C VAL A 1068 -32.84 -2.05 -16.17
N HIS A 1069 -31.70 -1.44 -15.88
CA HIS A 1069 -31.59 -0.38 -14.89
C HIS A 1069 -30.69 0.74 -15.39
N LEU A 1070 -31.06 1.99 -15.07
CA LEU A 1070 -30.18 3.14 -15.19
C LEU A 1070 -29.91 3.68 -13.79
N VAL A 1071 -28.67 3.54 -13.32
CA VAL A 1071 -28.30 3.96 -11.97
C VAL A 1071 -28.21 5.49 -11.90
N GLU A 1072 -29.00 6.08 -11.01
CA GLU A 1072 -29.05 7.52 -10.81
C GLU A 1072 -27.75 8.07 -10.22
N ASN A 1073 -27.28 9.20 -10.76
CA ASN A 1073 -26.11 9.96 -10.31
C ASN A 1073 -24.84 9.11 -10.26
N TYR A 1074 -24.53 8.44 -11.37
CA TYR A 1074 -23.26 7.73 -11.54
C TYR A 1074 -22.07 8.63 -11.17
N ASN A 1075 -21.17 8.09 -10.35
CA ASN A 1075 -19.98 8.73 -9.80
C ASN A 1075 -18.91 7.65 -9.47
N VAL A 1076 -17.84 8.02 -8.77
CA VAL A 1076 -16.75 7.07 -8.44
C VAL A 1076 -17.24 5.98 -7.49
N SER A 1077 -17.97 6.33 -6.42
CA SER A 1077 -18.46 5.33 -5.46
C SER A 1077 -19.42 4.32 -6.08
N VAL A 1078 -20.30 4.75 -6.99
CA VAL A 1078 -21.17 3.84 -7.75
C VAL A 1078 -20.33 2.91 -8.64
N ALA A 1079 -19.29 3.43 -9.30
CA ALA A 1079 -18.40 2.64 -10.13
C ALA A 1079 -17.63 1.58 -9.33
N GLU A 1080 -17.17 1.90 -8.12
CA GLU A 1080 -16.48 0.99 -7.20
C GLU A 1080 -17.36 -0.21 -6.80
N LYS A 1081 -18.69 -0.12 -6.91
CA LYS A 1081 -19.62 -1.23 -6.69
C LYS A 1081 -19.99 -1.96 -7.98
N LEU A 1082 -20.22 -1.23 -9.08
CA LEU A 1082 -20.64 -1.82 -10.35
C LEU A 1082 -19.53 -2.65 -11.03
N ILE A 1083 -18.29 -2.13 -11.02
CA ILE A 1083 -17.18 -2.74 -11.76
C ILE A 1083 -16.83 -4.15 -11.27
N PRO A 1084 -16.63 -4.38 -9.95
CA PRO A 1084 -16.31 -5.71 -9.42
C PRO A 1084 -17.38 -6.77 -9.67
N ALA A 1085 -18.66 -6.35 -9.77
CA ALA A 1085 -19.82 -7.22 -9.91
C ALA A 1085 -20.21 -7.53 -11.38
N THR A 1086 -19.56 -6.88 -12.35
CA THR A 1086 -19.93 -7.00 -13.77
C THR A 1086 -19.34 -8.25 -14.42
N ASP A 1087 -20.10 -8.90 -15.30
CA ASP A 1087 -19.63 -9.97 -16.16
C ASP A 1087 -19.25 -9.45 -17.55
N ILE A 1088 -20.10 -8.62 -18.15
CA ILE A 1088 -19.90 -8.06 -19.50
C ILE A 1088 -19.65 -6.57 -19.43
N SER A 1089 -18.51 -6.14 -19.96
CA SER A 1089 -18.12 -4.74 -20.05
C SER A 1089 -18.45 -4.16 -21.42
N GLU A 1090 -19.41 -3.24 -21.50
CA GLU A 1090 -19.85 -2.63 -22.76
C GLU A 1090 -18.94 -1.46 -23.17
N GLN A 1091 -18.12 -1.68 -24.20
CA GLN A 1091 -17.13 -0.75 -24.74
C GLN A 1091 -17.38 -0.45 -26.22
N ILE A 1092 -18.61 -0.07 -26.51
CA ILE A 1092 -19.20 -0.07 -27.87
C ILE A 1092 -19.17 1.29 -28.56
N SER A 1093 -18.20 2.15 -28.26
CA SER A 1093 -18.11 3.45 -28.95
C SER A 1093 -17.90 3.26 -30.46
N LEU A 1094 -18.33 4.20 -31.28
CA LEU A 1094 -18.05 4.14 -32.72
C LEU A 1094 -16.53 4.13 -32.94
N ALA A 1095 -16.01 3.24 -33.79
CA ALA A 1095 -14.59 3.22 -34.10
C ALA A 1095 -14.12 4.58 -34.62
N SER A 1096 -12.90 5.02 -34.28
CA SER A 1096 -12.33 6.36 -34.50
C SER A 1096 -12.80 7.47 -33.54
N LYS A 1097 -13.49 7.16 -32.43
CA LYS A 1097 -14.07 8.19 -31.54
C LYS A 1097 -13.67 8.06 -30.07
N GLU A 1098 -13.23 6.89 -29.61
CA GLU A 1098 -12.67 6.71 -28.26
C GLU A 1098 -11.14 6.82 -28.31
N ALA A 1099 -10.58 7.88 -27.72
CA ALA A 1099 -9.13 8.08 -27.71
C ALA A 1099 -8.36 7.01 -26.90
N SER A 1100 -9.02 6.42 -25.89
CA SER A 1100 -8.45 5.39 -25.02
C SER A 1100 -9.59 4.71 -24.24
N GLY A 1101 -10.02 5.33 -23.14
CA GLY A 1101 -10.98 4.75 -22.21
C GLY A 1101 -10.27 4.11 -21.03
N THR A 1102 -10.68 4.46 -19.81
CA THR A 1102 -10.14 3.85 -18.57
C THR A 1102 -11.17 2.98 -17.86
N GLY A 1103 -12.44 3.01 -18.29
CA GLY A 1103 -13.49 2.13 -17.75
C GLY A 1103 -13.23 0.66 -18.10
N ASN A 1104 -12.91 0.39 -19.37
CA ASN A 1104 -12.51 -0.93 -19.89
C ASN A 1104 -11.34 -1.54 -19.09
N MET A 1105 -10.30 -0.75 -18.78
CA MET A 1105 -9.15 -1.20 -17.98
C MET A 1105 -9.58 -1.67 -16.58
N LYS A 1106 -10.53 -0.98 -15.94
CA LYS A 1106 -11.04 -1.35 -14.61
C LYS A 1106 -11.84 -2.65 -14.65
N PHE A 1107 -12.65 -2.80 -15.70
CA PHE A 1107 -13.43 -4.02 -15.92
C PHE A 1107 -12.53 -5.23 -16.20
N MET A 1108 -11.51 -5.07 -17.06
CA MET A 1108 -10.50 -6.09 -17.33
C MET A 1108 -9.82 -6.56 -16.03
N LEU A 1109 -9.35 -5.62 -15.20
CA LEU A 1109 -8.70 -5.91 -13.92
C LEU A 1109 -9.62 -6.66 -12.93
N ASN A 1110 -10.93 -6.40 -13.00
CA ASN A 1110 -11.94 -7.01 -12.12
C ASN A 1110 -12.60 -8.26 -12.71
N GLY A 1111 -12.04 -8.80 -13.80
CA GLY A 1111 -12.51 -10.05 -14.39
C GLY A 1111 -13.88 -9.94 -15.07
N ALA A 1112 -14.15 -8.84 -15.76
CA ALA A 1112 -15.27 -8.73 -16.70
C ALA A 1112 -14.75 -8.84 -18.14
N LEU A 1113 -15.43 -9.62 -18.97
CA LEU A 1113 -15.07 -9.77 -20.38
C LEU A 1113 -15.61 -8.58 -21.18
N THR A 1114 -14.79 -8.07 -22.09
CA THR A 1114 -15.14 -6.89 -22.89
C THR A 1114 -15.93 -7.29 -24.12
N LEU A 1115 -17.06 -6.61 -24.33
CA LEU A 1115 -17.80 -6.57 -25.60
C LEU A 1115 -17.62 -5.17 -26.19
N GLY A 1116 -16.95 -5.04 -27.33
CA GLY A 1116 -16.57 -3.71 -27.82
C GLY A 1116 -16.11 -3.65 -29.27
N THR A 1117 -15.94 -2.43 -29.74
CA THR A 1117 -15.30 -2.15 -31.04
C THR A 1117 -13.78 -2.16 -30.92
N MET A 1118 -13.09 -2.38 -32.04
CA MET A 1118 -11.63 -2.22 -32.14
C MET A 1118 -11.25 -0.73 -32.20
N ASP A 1119 -11.42 -0.04 -31.07
CA ASP A 1119 -11.17 1.39 -30.89
C ASP A 1119 -10.60 1.69 -29.50
N GLY A 1120 -9.86 2.79 -29.39
CA GLY A 1120 -9.21 3.20 -28.13
C GLY A 1120 -8.40 2.07 -27.49
N ALA A 1121 -8.48 1.97 -26.16
CA ALA A 1121 -7.76 0.97 -25.38
C ALA A 1121 -8.30 -0.46 -25.52
N ASN A 1122 -9.41 -0.67 -26.23
CA ASN A 1122 -9.86 -2.04 -26.53
C ASN A 1122 -8.87 -2.75 -27.46
N VAL A 1123 -8.14 -2.02 -28.29
CA VAL A 1123 -7.09 -2.56 -29.16
C VAL A 1123 -5.96 -3.14 -28.32
N GLU A 1124 -5.42 -2.36 -27.38
CA GLU A 1124 -4.40 -2.86 -26.45
C GLU A 1124 -4.92 -4.01 -25.56
N ILE A 1125 -6.19 -3.97 -25.12
CA ILE A 1125 -6.79 -5.09 -24.36
C ILE A 1125 -6.82 -6.36 -25.21
N ALA A 1126 -7.27 -6.27 -26.46
CA ALA A 1126 -7.34 -7.42 -27.37
C ALA A 1126 -5.95 -8.01 -27.67
N GLU A 1127 -4.94 -7.15 -27.85
CA GLU A 1127 -3.55 -7.57 -28.08
C GLU A 1127 -2.97 -8.29 -26.86
N LEU A 1128 -3.20 -7.75 -25.66
CA LEU A 1128 -2.63 -8.28 -24.42
C LEU A 1128 -3.35 -9.55 -23.93
N ALA A 1129 -4.68 -9.53 -23.93
CA ALA A 1129 -5.48 -10.65 -23.44
C ALA A 1129 -5.53 -11.81 -24.43
N GLY A 1130 -5.42 -11.53 -25.75
CA GLY A 1130 -5.67 -12.49 -26.82
C GLY A 1130 -7.08 -12.32 -27.40
N ALA A 1131 -7.21 -12.48 -28.72
CA ALA A 1131 -8.45 -12.23 -29.46
C ALA A 1131 -9.61 -13.16 -29.05
N GLU A 1132 -9.30 -14.34 -28.53
CA GLU A 1132 -10.25 -15.32 -28.00
C GLU A 1132 -10.83 -14.95 -26.62
N ASN A 1133 -10.18 -14.00 -25.93
CA ASN A 1133 -10.52 -13.57 -24.57
C ASN A 1133 -11.25 -12.22 -24.52
N ILE A 1134 -11.69 -11.71 -25.69
CA ILE A 1134 -12.46 -10.48 -25.88
C ILE A 1134 -13.48 -10.68 -27.01
N TYR A 1135 -14.63 -10.00 -26.96
CA TYR A 1135 -15.65 -10.07 -28.00
C TYR A 1135 -15.66 -8.77 -28.79
N THR A 1136 -15.00 -8.78 -29.94
CA THR A 1136 -14.87 -7.61 -30.82
C THR A 1136 -15.87 -7.65 -31.96
N PHE A 1137 -16.40 -6.50 -32.37
CA PHE A 1137 -17.34 -6.41 -33.50
C PHE A 1137 -17.28 -5.03 -34.19
N GLY A 1138 -18.06 -4.92 -35.28
CA GLY A 1138 -18.31 -3.65 -35.98
C GLY A 1138 -17.26 -3.31 -37.03
N LYS A 1139 -17.42 -2.13 -37.65
CA LYS A 1139 -16.47 -1.62 -38.65
C LYS A 1139 -15.17 -1.13 -38.00
N ASP A 1140 -14.08 -1.23 -38.76
CA ASP A 1140 -12.78 -0.69 -38.39
C ASP A 1140 -12.75 0.85 -38.50
N SER A 1141 -11.76 1.47 -37.85
CA SER A 1141 -11.59 2.93 -37.80
C SER A 1141 -11.42 3.56 -39.20
N GLU A 1142 -10.68 2.92 -40.10
CA GLU A 1142 -10.43 3.47 -41.45
C GLU A 1142 -11.71 3.50 -42.28
N SER A 1143 -12.52 2.43 -42.20
CA SER A 1143 -13.84 2.35 -42.83
C SER A 1143 -14.78 3.46 -42.35
N ILE A 1144 -14.83 3.72 -41.03
CA ILE A 1144 -15.66 4.78 -40.46
C ILE A 1144 -15.18 6.18 -40.87
N ILE A 1145 -13.87 6.43 -40.83
CA ILE A 1145 -13.28 7.71 -41.26
C ILE A 1145 -13.62 7.97 -42.73
N LYS A 1146 -13.44 6.97 -43.59
CA LYS A 1146 -13.78 7.08 -45.01
C LYS A 1146 -15.26 7.39 -45.24
N LEU A 1147 -16.16 6.80 -44.46
CA LEU A 1147 -17.60 7.10 -44.55
C LEU A 1147 -17.92 8.56 -44.18
N TYR A 1148 -17.22 9.14 -43.19
CA TYR A 1148 -17.32 10.56 -42.89
C TYR A 1148 -16.77 11.43 -44.03
N GLU A 1149 -15.58 11.11 -44.54
CA GLU A 1149 -14.92 11.85 -45.62
C GLU A 1149 -15.77 11.90 -46.90
N THR A 1150 -16.40 10.79 -47.27
CA THR A 1150 -17.21 10.70 -48.49
C THR A 1150 -18.68 11.06 -48.28
N ALA A 1151 -19.09 11.40 -47.05
CA ALA A 1151 -20.50 11.48 -46.65
C ALA A 1151 -21.32 10.26 -47.13
N GLY A 1152 -20.72 9.07 -47.03
CA GLY A 1152 -21.23 7.84 -47.65
C GLY A 1152 -22.25 7.06 -46.81
N TYR A 1153 -22.61 7.55 -45.63
CA TYR A 1153 -23.50 6.87 -44.69
C TYR A 1153 -24.92 7.44 -44.74
N VAL A 1154 -25.92 6.57 -44.93
CA VAL A 1154 -27.35 6.91 -44.90
C VAL A 1154 -28.07 5.93 -43.99
N SER A 1155 -28.37 6.33 -42.75
CA SER A 1155 -28.96 5.43 -41.74
C SER A 1155 -30.33 4.87 -42.15
N LYS A 1156 -31.12 5.65 -42.88
CA LYS A 1156 -32.42 5.23 -43.42
C LYS A 1156 -32.34 3.98 -44.29
N GLU A 1157 -31.26 3.79 -45.05
CA GLU A 1157 -31.09 2.60 -45.88
C GLU A 1157 -30.89 1.34 -45.04
N TYR A 1158 -30.14 1.43 -43.93
CA TYR A 1158 -30.00 0.33 -42.97
C TYR A 1158 -31.34 -0.02 -42.33
N TYR A 1159 -32.13 1.00 -41.97
CA TYR A 1159 -33.47 0.82 -41.42
C TYR A 1159 -34.46 0.21 -42.42
N GLU A 1160 -34.44 0.59 -43.71
CA GLU A 1160 -35.39 0.08 -44.70
C GLU A 1160 -35.05 -1.34 -45.16
N ASN A 1161 -33.76 -1.68 -45.23
CA ASN A 1161 -33.29 -2.96 -45.77
C ASN A 1161 -33.19 -4.08 -44.73
N ASP A 1162 -33.11 -3.75 -43.43
CA ASP A 1162 -33.01 -4.74 -42.36
C ASP A 1162 -34.27 -4.79 -41.47
N LYS A 1163 -34.91 -5.95 -41.42
CA LYS A 1163 -36.16 -6.14 -40.68
C LYS A 1163 -36.00 -6.04 -39.17
N GLU A 1164 -34.86 -6.45 -38.62
CA GLU A 1164 -34.62 -6.41 -37.17
C GLU A 1164 -34.26 -4.99 -36.72
N ILE A 1165 -33.46 -4.26 -37.50
CA ILE A 1165 -33.23 -2.82 -37.28
C ILE A 1165 -34.56 -2.08 -37.33
N LYS A 1166 -35.36 -2.29 -38.38
CA LYS A 1166 -36.67 -1.66 -38.54
C LYS A 1166 -37.56 -1.91 -37.34
N ARG A 1167 -37.68 -3.18 -36.93
CA ARG A 1167 -38.48 -3.62 -35.79
C ARG A 1167 -38.03 -2.96 -34.48
N ALA A 1168 -36.73 -2.86 -34.23
CA ALA A 1168 -36.20 -2.26 -33.01
C ALA A 1168 -36.41 -0.73 -32.97
N VAL A 1169 -36.17 -0.04 -34.09
CA VAL A 1169 -36.35 1.41 -34.20
C VAL A 1169 -37.83 1.79 -34.13
N ASP A 1170 -38.72 1.07 -34.83
CA ASP A 1170 -40.18 1.31 -34.79
C ASP A 1170 -40.74 1.14 -33.37
N PHE A 1171 -40.15 0.25 -32.56
CA PHE A 1171 -40.59 0.01 -31.20
C PHE A 1171 -40.39 1.21 -30.26
N ILE A 1172 -39.48 2.14 -30.57
CA ILE A 1172 -39.32 3.40 -29.81
C ILE A 1172 -40.65 4.17 -29.76
N LEU A 1173 -41.44 4.09 -30.83
CA LEU A 1173 -42.76 4.71 -30.93
C LEU A 1173 -43.92 3.74 -30.66
N ASN A 1174 -43.64 2.55 -30.12
CA ASN A 1174 -44.70 1.63 -29.72
C ASN A 1174 -45.60 2.30 -28.67
N PRO A 1175 -46.94 2.12 -28.74
CA PRO A 1175 -47.87 2.71 -27.78
C PRO A 1175 -47.53 2.40 -26.31
N ALA A 1176 -46.93 1.23 -26.03
CA ALA A 1176 -46.48 0.87 -24.68
C ALA A 1176 -45.35 1.77 -24.17
N VAL A 1177 -44.36 2.12 -25.00
CA VAL A 1177 -43.24 2.99 -24.63
C VAL A 1177 -43.71 4.45 -24.57
N VAL A 1178 -44.49 4.89 -25.58
CA VAL A 1178 -45.03 6.25 -25.63
C VAL A 1178 -45.94 6.56 -24.43
N LYS A 1179 -46.65 5.57 -23.89
CA LYS A 1179 -47.48 5.74 -22.68
C LYS A 1179 -46.64 6.02 -21.42
N LEU A 1180 -45.42 5.49 -21.34
CA LEU A 1180 -44.52 5.65 -20.18
C LEU A 1180 -43.63 6.90 -20.30
N GLY A 1181 -43.57 7.50 -21.49
CA GLY A 1181 -42.63 8.55 -21.81
C GLY A 1181 -43.23 9.82 -22.40
N ASN A 1182 -42.34 10.76 -22.71
CA ASN A 1182 -42.61 12.00 -23.41
C ASN A 1182 -42.52 11.74 -24.92
N LYS A 1183 -43.69 11.75 -25.58
CA LYS A 1183 -43.82 11.49 -27.02
C LYS A 1183 -42.86 12.34 -27.87
N THR A 1184 -42.69 13.62 -27.55
CA THR A 1184 -41.81 14.52 -28.32
C THR A 1184 -40.34 14.08 -28.26
N ARG A 1185 -39.86 13.61 -27.11
CA ARG A 1185 -38.48 13.11 -26.95
C ARG A 1185 -38.26 11.82 -27.74
N LEU A 1186 -39.21 10.89 -27.64
CA LEU A 1186 -39.16 9.61 -28.34
C LEU A 1186 -39.23 9.80 -29.86
N GLU A 1187 -40.13 10.67 -30.36
CA GLU A 1187 -40.22 11.02 -31.78
C GLU A 1187 -38.96 11.71 -32.29
N ARG A 1188 -38.35 12.60 -31.49
CA ARG A 1188 -37.10 13.25 -31.88
C ARG A 1188 -35.96 12.24 -31.98
N LEU A 1189 -35.78 11.34 -31.01
CA LEU A 1189 -34.74 10.31 -31.05
C LEU A 1189 -34.97 9.32 -32.21
N TYR A 1190 -36.23 8.88 -32.41
CA TYR A 1190 -36.60 8.05 -33.56
C TYR A 1190 -36.21 8.71 -34.89
N ASN A 1191 -36.54 9.99 -35.06
CA ASN A 1191 -36.21 10.74 -36.27
C ASN A 1191 -34.70 11.02 -36.41
N GLU A 1192 -33.97 11.21 -35.31
CA GLU A 1192 -32.51 11.37 -35.33
C GLU A 1192 -31.85 10.10 -35.87
N LEU A 1193 -32.22 8.92 -35.35
CA LEU A 1193 -31.69 7.64 -35.82
C LEU A 1193 -32.06 7.34 -37.28
N LEU A 1194 -33.24 7.77 -37.72
CA LEU A 1194 -33.70 7.50 -39.09
C LEU A 1194 -33.10 8.45 -40.13
N ASN A 1195 -32.98 9.74 -39.81
CA ASN A 1195 -32.68 10.76 -40.81
C ASN A 1195 -31.24 11.30 -40.73
N LYS A 1196 -30.53 11.07 -39.62
CA LYS A 1196 -29.20 11.63 -39.40
C LYS A 1196 -28.20 10.59 -38.88
N ASP A 1197 -28.46 10.01 -37.71
CA ASP A 1197 -27.62 9.03 -37.00
C ASP A 1197 -26.12 9.28 -37.21
N TRP A 1198 -25.69 10.50 -36.85
CA TRP A 1198 -24.35 10.98 -37.21
C TRP A 1198 -23.23 10.04 -36.73
N PHE A 1199 -23.46 9.32 -35.62
CA PHE A 1199 -22.51 8.38 -35.04
C PHE A 1199 -22.81 6.91 -35.36
N MET A 1200 -23.52 6.68 -36.46
CA MET A 1200 -23.70 5.38 -37.12
C MET A 1200 -24.11 4.28 -36.13
N THR A 1201 -25.15 4.53 -35.35
CA THR A 1201 -25.77 3.54 -34.47
C THR A 1201 -26.21 2.31 -35.27
N LEU A 1202 -26.81 2.50 -36.45
CA LEU A 1202 -27.43 1.41 -37.20
C LEU A 1202 -26.43 0.58 -38.01
N ILE A 1203 -25.20 1.07 -38.27
CA ILE A 1203 -24.22 0.38 -39.12
C ILE A 1203 -23.72 -0.93 -38.51
N ASP A 1204 -23.55 -0.94 -37.18
CA ASP A 1204 -22.96 -2.04 -36.42
C ASP A 1204 -24.00 -2.87 -35.67
N PHE A 1205 -25.30 -2.52 -35.76
CA PHE A 1205 -26.34 -3.11 -34.91
C PHE A 1205 -26.39 -4.64 -35.01
N ASN A 1206 -26.38 -5.21 -36.22
CA ASN A 1206 -26.44 -6.66 -36.38
C ASN A 1206 -25.18 -7.37 -35.88
N ALA A 1207 -23.99 -6.81 -36.17
CA ALA A 1207 -22.73 -7.36 -35.69
C ALA A 1207 -22.66 -7.31 -34.15
N TYR A 1208 -23.20 -6.25 -33.55
CA TYR A 1208 -23.35 -6.13 -32.10
C TYR A 1208 -24.31 -7.18 -31.53
N VAL A 1209 -25.49 -7.38 -32.14
CA VAL A 1209 -26.44 -8.43 -31.72
C VAL A 1209 -25.77 -9.80 -31.78
N GLU A 1210 -25.09 -10.13 -32.88
CA GLU A 1210 -24.39 -11.41 -33.04
C GLU A 1210 -23.32 -11.62 -31.95
N ALA A 1211 -22.43 -10.65 -31.75
CA ALA A 1211 -21.40 -10.72 -30.72
C ALA A 1211 -21.98 -10.81 -29.31
N LYS A 1212 -23.09 -10.11 -29.05
CA LYS A 1212 -23.77 -10.11 -27.75
C LYS A 1212 -24.48 -11.44 -27.48
N GLU A 1213 -25.12 -12.05 -28.47
CA GLU A 1213 -25.68 -13.39 -28.32
C GLU A 1213 -24.57 -14.44 -28.10
N GLN A 1214 -23.41 -14.29 -28.75
CA GLN A 1214 -22.26 -15.19 -28.55
C GLN A 1214 -21.70 -15.12 -27.13
N ILE A 1215 -21.39 -13.93 -26.61
CA ILE A 1215 -20.85 -13.78 -25.24
C ILE A 1215 -21.85 -14.29 -24.19
N LEU A 1216 -23.15 -14.11 -24.40
CA LEU A 1216 -24.19 -14.64 -23.52
C LEU A 1216 -24.27 -16.17 -23.56
N ALA A 1217 -24.05 -16.78 -24.73
CA ALA A 1217 -24.01 -18.23 -24.88
C ALA A 1217 -22.75 -18.84 -24.23
N ASP A 1218 -21.59 -18.21 -24.41
CA ASP A 1218 -20.31 -18.64 -23.85
C ASP A 1218 -20.30 -18.58 -22.31
N TYR A 1219 -21.07 -17.66 -21.72
CA TYR A 1219 -21.23 -17.59 -20.26
C TYR A 1219 -21.79 -18.89 -19.64
N GLU A 1220 -22.51 -19.72 -20.40
CA GLU A 1220 -23.03 -20.99 -19.86
C GLU A 1220 -21.93 -22.03 -19.59
N ASP A 1221 -20.80 -21.95 -20.28
CA ASP A 1221 -19.59 -22.72 -19.94
C ASP A 1221 -18.72 -21.90 -18.99
N GLN A 1222 -18.97 -22.10 -17.68
CA GLN A 1222 -18.24 -21.38 -16.64
C GLN A 1222 -16.75 -21.72 -16.60
N ASP A 1223 -16.30 -22.87 -17.09
CA ASP A 1223 -14.87 -23.21 -17.07
C ASP A 1223 -14.16 -22.38 -18.14
N SER A 1224 -14.66 -22.41 -19.37
CA SER A 1224 -14.13 -21.61 -20.48
C SER A 1224 -14.28 -20.11 -20.23
N TRP A 1225 -15.39 -19.66 -19.65
CA TRP A 1225 -15.59 -18.25 -19.29
C TRP A 1225 -14.51 -17.76 -18.32
N ASN A 1226 -14.24 -18.54 -17.26
CA ASN A 1226 -13.30 -18.13 -16.23
C ASN A 1226 -11.84 -18.27 -16.67
N GLU A 1227 -11.52 -19.16 -17.62
CA GLU A 1227 -10.22 -19.15 -18.31
C GLU A 1227 -9.97 -17.79 -19.00
N LYS A 1228 -10.94 -17.30 -19.79
CA LYS A 1228 -10.88 -15.96 -20.43
C LYS A 1228 -10.71 -14.84 -19.39
N VAL A 1229 -11.37 -14.98 -18.23
CA VAL A 1229 -11.25 -14.02 -17.11
C VAL A 1229 -9.85 -14.03 -16.51
N VAL A 1230 -9.24 -15.20 -16.29
CA VAL A 1230 -7.85 -15.30 -15.80
C VAL A 1230 -6.90 -14.59 -16.76
N HIS A 1231 -7.05 -14.80 -18.07
CA HIS A 1231 -6.26 -14.10 -19.09
C HIS A 1231 -6.37 -12.57 -18.99
N ASN A 1232 -7.59 -12.05 -18.85
CA ASN A 1232 -7.83 -10.62 -18.71
C ASN A 1232 -7.18 -10.04 -17.44
N ILE A 1233 -7.39 -10.66 -16.28
CA ILE A 1233 -6.82 -10.18 -15.01
C ILE A 1233 -5.29 -10.24 -15.06
N ALA A 1234 -4.72 -11.36 -15.54
CA ALA A 1234 -3.28 -11.58 -15.58
C ALA A 1234 -2.55 -10.53 -16.45
N LYS A 1235 -3.22 -10.05 -17.51
CA LYS A 1235 -2.67 -9.09 -18.47
C LYS A 1235 -3.03 -7.64 -18.16
N ALA A 1236 -3.91 -7.40 -17.19
CA ALA A 1236 -4.33 -6.06 -16.81
C ALA A 1236 -3.19 -5.21 -16.20
N GLY A 1237 -2.09 -5.84 -15.75
CA GLY A 1237 -0.93 -5.18 -15.14
C GLY A 1237 -0.33 -4.04 -15.98
N PHE A 1238 -0.39 -4.16 -17.32
CA PHE A 1238 0.04 -3.10 -18.24
C PHE A 1238 -0.71 -1.77 -18.03
N PHE A 1239 -1.98 -1.83 -17.61
CA PHE A 1239 -2.84 -0.67 -17.43
C PHE A 1239 -2.75 -0.05 -16.03
N SER A 1240 -1.73 -0.39 -15.24
CA SER A 1240 -1.42 0.39 -14.03
C SER A 1240 -1.05 1.83 -14.39
N SER A 1241 -1.61 2.79 -13.66
CA SER A 1241 -1.20 4.20 -13.79
C SER A 1241 0.22 4.43 -13.29
N ASP A 1242 0.80 3.56 -12.45
CA ASP A 1242 2.22 3.68 -12.05
C ASP A 1242 3.14 3.49 -13.24
N ARG A 1243 2.87 2.49 -14.10
CA ARG A 1243 3.59 2.29 -15.37
C ARG A 1243 3.49 3.53 -16.24
N THR A 1244 2.27 4.08 -16.34
CA THR A 1244 2.01 5.28 -17.15
C THR A 1244 2.84 6.46 -16.64
N ILE A 1245 2.80 6.73 -15.33
CA ILE A 1245 3.57 7.81 -14.70
C ILE A 1245 5.08 7.60 -14.80
N ALA A 1246 5.57 6.38 -14.65
CA ALA A 1246 6.98 6.06 -14.86
C ALA A 1246 7.43 6.41 -16.28
N GLN A 1247 6.60 6.16 -17.30
CA GLN A 1247 6.90 6.56 -18.69
C GLN A 1247 6.83 8.08 -18.87
N TYR A 1248 5.84 8.79 -18.29
CA TYR A 1248 5.81 10.25 -18.32
C TYR A 1248 7.08 10.83 -17.69
N ASN A 1249 7.53 10.29 -16.56
CA ASN A 1249 8.76 10.72 -15.90
C ASN A 1249 10.00 10.44 -16.75
N ALA A 1250 10.12 9.22 -17.29
CA ALA A 1250 11.28 8.78 -18.04
C ALA A 1250 11.46 9.51 -19.38
N ASP A 1251 10.36 9.86 -20.06
CA ASP A 1251 10.41 10.40 -21.42
C ASP A 1251 10.17 11.92 -21.51
N ILE A 1252 9.54 12.51 -20.48
CA ILE A 1252 9.03 13.90 -20.56
C ILE A 1252 9.50 14.73 -19.36
N TRP A 1253 9.20 14.31 -18.13
CA TRP A 1253 9.34 15.19 -16.96
C TRP A 1253 10.76 15.21 -16.37
N HIS A 1254 11.38 14.04 -16.27
CA HIS A 1254 12.71 13.84 -15.68
C HIS A 1254 12.84 14.47 -14.29
N CYS A 1255 12.04 14.01 -13.34
CA CYS A 1255 11.94 14.56 -11.98
C CYS A 1255 12.94 13.98 -10.97
N GLU A 1256 13.74 12.99 -11.38
CA GLU A 1256 14.69 12.28 -10.51
C GLU A 1256 16.08 12.93 -10.64
N ASP A 1257 16.50 13.66 -9.60
CA ASP A 1257 17.87 14.10 -9.30
C ASP A 1257 18.10 14.03 -7.79
#